data_AF-A0A8K1AW53-F1
#
_entry.id   AF-A0A8K1AW53-F1
#
_cell.length_a   1.000
_cell.length_b   1.000
_cell.length_c   1.000
_cell.angle_alpha   90.00
_cell.angle_beta   90.00
_cell.angle_gamma   90.00
#
_symmetry.space_group_name_H-M   'P 1'
#
loop_
_entity.id
_entity.type
_entity.pdbx_description
1 polymer ?
#
loop_
_entity_poly.entity_id
_entity_poly.type
_entity_poly.pdbx_seq_one_letter_code
_entity_poly.pdbx_strand_id
1 'polypeptide(L)'
;MDVPMEKRENDTIEEAHEQDDIEQLVGDFVASQTGSSERLGDIVFQDLSVIGAGVGHELVNNVPEALNRLLKLASPAAWWSKRPAPSRVLLRKLTGTIREGEMLMVVGRPGSGCTTALKAIANMREEYLATEGNVWFALNARHSTADPDRASHLEQDLQTVLQLMGLEQAAGVRIGNDHIRGISGGQRRRVSLTEAFCTRASLYCFDNPTRGLDSSTAIRFLNVLRQYTTRSRCATVMSLYQASDVAVSLFDKILVLNEGHVAYYGPASSAKRTPQDGMQRPVPLRPADFEARFWESSFYQQAVDAAIAPQSTASLPKPSGYALPFYRQIYECTVRHYQIFLTDRGTWIAEATGTIVQALLLGTLFRDQQDVTQGLYTRCSALFFCVLIMGLQASAEFGNTFVQRPILLKQKALRFYRPGAYALGQILADIPWKLIFILYSLPIYWMINFQRTAGHFFTWLVCLYMGLMALSVMFRAIAVFTNSPTRAVLPVGLLLNVFIMYTGFYITPPGMKVWLSWIRYLDPMYYIFESIALNEIGDGSYQCSSDHIVPRGAKYNDTTFQTCAVSGSVPGNLNLSGNLYILAEYGFKYMHKWRNVGINAAFFVFFAILVTIGMERFRNATERMSTIYYQKLPWTNTSTSDLADVEKPPVTTDLGGFDVTSNDEAASSRLEEDHHVFAWEELSLELGDGKRLLHEVSGWLQPGSMTALMGMSGAGKTTLLDTLAQRINIGVLSGGLYLDGCPLPQSMGRRTGFVHQNDIHLDSSTVREALQLSARLRRPESISLEEKMAHVEVIIKLLEMEDIADAVIGVPGAGLNLERRKRVSIGVELAARPDILLFLDEPTSGLDGNSALSIVQLMRKLSNAGQTILCTIHQPSSQMIEQFDSLLLLIPGGKTTYFGPLGPRCKTIIDYFARYTRPCRDTENPADYLLEVSSNTETDWYQIWKESPEFLSTQEQLQDLLHEKEDASSSGSDKAYAVPYLEQLGVVTRRAFINYWRDSDYVLGKVQLNIWMGLMNGLTFLQLSNDLADSRGRMFSIFVSVITGPVLSLQIEPRFIILRDQFLARENESRVYHWSVFTISALLVEIPFTLLGGLIYWLLWHYMVGYYYTSDRAGYAFLMYELYSLFVASLAQLTAALFPTVLAAQTATGFVWLVVNTFNGPLSPPPLTPRGWRWFYNISPLFYYIEGIGTNAMHALDITCKGSEIQMFNAPLSETCGSFAAEFFNMSKATGYLINPDATDQCKYCSYADGDQYVSAFHPH
;
A
#
# COMPACT_ATOMS: atom_id res chain seq x y z
N MET A 1 28.35 -10.80 -54.46
CA MET A 1 28.72 -10.01 -55.65
C MET A 1 27.94 -8.72 -55.57
N ASP A 2 28.68 -7.60 -55.51
CA ASP A 2 28.29 -6.19 -55.48
C ASP A 2 26.99 -5.81 -54.75
N VAL A 3 27.10 -5.60 -53.43
CA VAL A 3 26.13 -4.78 -52.68
C VAL A 3 26.29 -3.33 -53.18
N PRO A 4 25.22 -2.65 -53.63
CA PRO A 4 25.33 -1.32 -54.19
C PRO A 4 25.71 -0.31 -53.10
N MET A 5 26.72 0.52 -53.37
CA MET A 5 27.20 1.58 -52.44
C MET A 5 26.08 2.55 -52.00
N GLU A 6 25.01 2.68 -52.78
CA GLU A 6 23.85 3.54 -52.48
C GLU A 6 23.14 3.16 -51.17
N LYS A 7 23.12 1.87 -50.80
CA LYS A 7 22.51 1.42 -49.53
C LYS A 7 23.31 1.83 -48.29
N ARG A 8 24.64 1.98 -48.43
CA ARG A 8 25.50 2.42 -47.32
C ARG A 8 25.32 3.91 -47.01
N GLU A 9 24.97 4.72 -48.00
CA GLU A 9 24.68 6.14 -47.76
C GLU A 9 23.32 6.31 -47.07
N ASN A 10 22.28 5.58 -47.47
CA ASN A 10 20.95 5.73 -46.85
C ASN A 10 20.90 5.36 -45.36
N ASP A 11 21.55 4.28 -44.92
CA ASP A 11 21.56 3.91 -43.48
C ASP A 11 22.30 4.96 -42.63
N THR A 12 23.40 5.54 -43.15
CA THR A 12 24.07 6.67 -42.49
C THR A 12 23.25 7.96 -42.55
N ILE A 13 22.38 8.12 -43.54
CA ILE A 13 21.50 9.29 -43.66
C ILE A 13 20.36 9.20 -42.64
N GLU A 14 19.76 8.03 -42.39
CA GLU A 14 18.72 7.86 -41.37
C GLU A 14 19.24 7.99 -39.94
N GLU A 15 20.40 7.37 -39.60
CA GLU A 15 21.04 7.57 -38.30
C GLU A 15 21.41 9.05 -38.08
N ALA A 16 21.90 9.72 -39.14
CA ALA A 16 22.16 11.16 -39.09
C ALA A 16 20.87 11.97 -38.93
N HIS A 17 19.77 11.58 -39.57
CA HIS A 17 18.48 12.27 -39.47
C HIS A 17 17.88 12.17 -38.05
N GLU A 18 17.93 11.01 -37.40
CA GLU A 18 17.46 10.88 -36.01
C GLU A 18 18.37 11.63 -35.03
N GLN A 19 19.69 11.65 -35.27
CA GLN A 19 20.61 12.46 -34.49
C GLN A 19 20.40 13.96 -34.69
N ASP A 20 20.16 14.41 -35.92
CA ASP A 20 19.83 15.79 -36.26
C ASP A 20 18.49 16.22 -35.65
N ASP A 21 17.49 15.34 -35.66
CA ASP A 21 16.19 15.58 -35.00
C ASP A 21 16.35 15.70 -33.48
N ILE A 22 17.13 14.81 -32.84
CA ILE A 22 17.47 14.90 -31.42
C ILE A 22 18.22 16.20 -31.13
N GLU A 23 19.20 16.54 -31.96
CA GLU A 23 19.98 17.77 -31.85
C GLU A 23 19.11 19.02 -31.98
N GLN A 24 18.16 19.03 -32.92
CA GLN A 24 17.23 20.13 -33.11
C GLN A 24 16.28 20.24 -31.92
N LEU A 25 15.64 19.15 -31.51
CA LEU A 25 14.71 19.13 -30.36
C LEU A 25 15.40 19.53 -29.04
N VAL A 26 16.61 19.01 -28.79
CA VAL A 26 17.42 19.42 -27.63
C VAL A 26 17.84 20.89 -27.78
N GLY A 27 18.17 21.32 -28.99
CA GLY A 27 18.47 22.72 -29.32
C GLY A 27 17.33 23.65 -28.98
N ASP A 28 16.14 23.36 -29.46
CA ASP A 28 14.92 24.13 -29.23
C ASP A 28 14.59 24.16 -27.74
N PHE A 29 14.68 23.01 -27.05
CA PHE A 29 14.47 22.92 -25.61
C PHE A 29 15.52 23.69 -24.79
N VAL A 30 16.78 23.77 -25.24
CA VAL A 30 17.82 24.56 -24.56
C VAL A 30 17.74 26.05 -24.94
N ALA A 31 17.28 26.37 -26.15
CA ALA A 31 17.09 27.74 -26.64
C ALA A 31 15.91 28.42 -25.96
N SER A 32 14.80 27.69 -25.74
CA SER A 32 13.67 28.16 -24.91
C SER A 32 14.08 28.44 -23.45
N GLN A 33 15.23 27.92 -23.01
CA GLN A 33 15.81 28.16 -21.68
C GLN A 33 16.69 29.40 -21.59
N THR A 34 16.75 30.26 -22.61
CA THR A 34 17.51 31.53 -22.59
C THR A 34 16.86 32.61 -21.71
N GLY A 35 16.41 32.22 -20.52
CA GLY A 35 16.12 33.06 -19.37
C GLY A 35 16.92 32.55 -18.16
N SER A 36 18.08 33.17 -17.93
CA SER A 36 18.98 33.11 -16.76
C SER A 36 18.59 32.17 -15.59
N SER A 37 19.43 31.16 -15.33
CA SER A 37 19.55 30.53 -14.00
C SER A 37 21.03 30.50 -13.66
N GLU A 38 21.38 30.78 -12.40
CA GLU A 38 22.73 30.56 -11.87
C GLU A 38 23.13 29.11 -12.18
N ARG A 39 24.18 28.91 -12.99
CA ARG A 39 24.67 27.58 -13.35
C ARG A 39 25.91 27.27 -12.51
N LEU A 40 25.88 26.12 -11.86
CA LEU A 40 27.06 25.57 -11.19
C LEU A 40 28.10 25.24 -12.27
N GLY A 41 29.31 25.76 -12.11
CA GLY A 41 30.50 25.35 -12.86
C GLY A 41 31.05 24.04 -12.30
N ASP A 42 32.37 23.85 -12.44
CA ASP A 42 33.08 22.64 -12.03
C ASP A 42 32.75 22.17 -10.61
N ILE A 43 32.55 20.85 -10.49
CA ILE A 43 32.25 20.15 -9.25
C ILE A 43 33.52 19.45 -8.79
N VAL A 44 33.90 19.70 -7.54
CA VAL A 44 35.07 19.08 -6.92
C VAL A 44 34.61 18.37 -5.67
N PHE A 45 34.96 17.09 -5.55
CA PHE A 45 34.64 16.29 -4.40
C PHE A 45 35.93 15.72 -3.82
N GLN A 46 36.17 15.89 -2.52
CA GLN A 46 37.43 15.54 -1.86
C GLN A 46 37.20 14.78 -0.56
N ASP A 47 37.95 13.69 -0.41
CA ASP A 47 38.00 12.83 0.76
C ASP A 47 36.62 12.37 1.25
N LEU A 48 35.67 12.15 0.31
CA LEU A 48 34.32 11.76 0.66
C LEU A 48 34.26 10.34 1.20
N SER A 49 33.84 10.23 2.47
CA SER A 49 33.59 8.97 3.13
C SER A 49 32.16 8.93 3.62
N VAL A 50 31.48 7.81 3.41
CA VAL A 50 30.06 7.66 3.77
C VAL A 50 29.92 6.48 4.71
N ILE A 51 29.26 6.71 5.84
CA ILE A 51 28.98 5.70 6.86
C ILE A 51 27.48 5.45 6.86
N GLY A 52 27.08 4.25 6.43
CA GLY A 52 25.71 3.78 6.49
C GLY A 52 25.41 3.06 7.79
N ALA A 53 24.12 2.93 8.10
CA ALA A 53 23.68 1.88 9.01
C ALA A 53 24.01 0.53 8.35
N GLY A 54 24.82 -0.30 9.01
CA GLY A 54 25.19 -1.61 8.51
C GLY A 54 23.97 -2.51 8.37
N VAL A 55 24.05 -3.48 7.46
CA VAL A 55 23.09 -4.58 7.37
C VAL A 55 23.17 -5.36 8.69
N GLY A 56 22.25 -5.06 9.59
CA GLY A 56 22.10 -5.81 10.82
C GLY A 56 21.28 -7.07 10.56
N HIS A 57 21.70 -8.20 11.12
CA HIS A 57 20.77 -9.29 11.35
C HIS A 57 19.87 -8.90 12.54
N GLU A 58 18.59 -8.67 12.28
CA GLU A 58 17.60 -8.54 13.34
C GLU A 58 16.75 -9.81 13.40
N LEU A 59 16.49 -10.31 14.60
CA LEU A 59 15.54 -11.41 14.76
C LEU A 59 14.13 -10.90 14.54
N VAL A 60 13.30 -11.68 13.83
CA VAL A 60 11.86 -11.39 13.71
C VAL A 60 11.24 -11.41 15.10
N ASN A 61 10.61 -10.30 15.50
CA ASN A 61 9.93 -10.25 16.80
C ASN A 61 8.61 -11.04 16.70
N ASN A 62 8.52 -12.12 17.46
CA ASN A 62 7.26 -12.85 17.64
C ASN A 62 6.36 -12.16 18.69
N VAL A 63 5.06 -12.50 18.73
CA VAL A 63 4.10 -11.92 19.70
C VAL A 63 4.61 -11.89 21.15
N PRO A 64 5.22 -12.95 21.72
CA PRO A 64 5.70 -12.91 23.10
C PRO A 64 6.85 -11.93 23.32
N GLU A 65 7.76 -11.79 22.36
CA GLU A 65 8.88 -10.85 22.44
C GLU A 65 8.41 -9.41 22.28
N ALA A 66 7.42 -9.17 21.42
CA ALA A 66 6.78 -7.87 21.28
C ALA A 66 6.04 -7.47 22.55
N LEU A 67 5.29 -8.39 23.17
CA LEU A 67 4.63 -8.18 24.46
C LEU A 67 5.67 -7.88 25.56
N ASN A 68 6.77 -8.64 25.60
CA ASN A 68 7.85 -8.43 26.56
C ASN A 68 8.58 -7.10 26.32
N ARG A 69 8.73 -6.68 25.05
CA ARG A 69 9.20 -5.33 24.70
C ARG A 69 8.23 -4.26 25.15
N LEU A 70 6.92 -4.47 25.01
CA LEU A 70 5.92 -3.50 25.44
C LEU A 70 5.96 -3.31 26.96
N LEU A 71 6.05 -4.41 27.70
CA LEU A 71 6.26 -4.42 29.15
C LEU A 71 7.58 -3.74 29.54
N LYS A 72 8.65 -3.93 28.76
CA LYS A 72 9.93 -3.23 28.96
C LYS A 72 9.90 -1.76 28.56
N LEU A 73 9.09 -1.36 27.57
CA LEU A 73 8.88 0.04 27.17
C LEU A 73 8.13 0.84 28.25
N ALA A 74 7.33 0.17 29.07
CA ALA A 74 6.74 0.76 30.28
C ALA A 74 7.79 1.03 31.38
N SER A 75 9.01 0.47 31.27
CA SER A 75 10.12 0.81 32.16
C SER A 75 10.84 2.08 31.64
N PRO A 76 10.99 3.14 32.47
CA PRO A 76 11.65 4.39 32.06
C PRO A 76 13.08 4.19 31.54
N ALA A 77 13.77 3.13 31.99
CA ALA A 77 15.14 2.80 31.59
C ALA A 77 15.28 2.44 30.10
N ALA A 78 14.24 1.88 29.47
CA ALA A 78 14.30 1.49 28.06
C ALA A 78 14.32 2.69 27.11
N TRP A 79 13.71 3.82 27.49
CA TRP A 79 13.76 5.07 26.70
C TRP A 79 15.18 5.66 26.62
N TRP A 80 16.04 5.34 27.58
CA TRP A 80 17.41 5.87 27.69
C TRP A 80 18.46 4.95 27.06
N SER A 81 18.13 3.66 26.90
CA SER A 81 19.00 2.67 26.26
C SER A 81 18.85 2.70 24.73
N LYS A 82 19.38 3.73 24.07
CA LYS A 82 19.64 3.65 22.61
C LYS A 82 20.92 2.86 22.37
N ARG A 83 20.81 1.56 22.08
CA ARG A 83 21.95 0.83 21.51
C ARG A 83 22.30 1.47 20.16
N PRO A 84 23.57 1.80 19.89
CA PRO A 84 23.97 2.28 18.58
C PRO A 84 23.69 1.19 17.54
N ALA A 85 23.01 1.56 16.46
CA ALA A 85 22.82 0.65 15.34
C ALA A 85 24.19 0.26 14.76
N PRO A 86 24.39 -1.00 14.33
CA PRO A 86 25.63 -1.37 13.63
C PRO A 86 25.84 -0.42 12.45
N SER A 87 27.08 0.06 12.26
CA SER A 87 27.44 1.03 11.22
C SER A 87 28.51 0.43 10.31
N ARG A 88 28.39 0.63 9.00
CA ARG A 88 29.35 0.18 7.98
C ARG A 88 29.85 1.38 7.19
N VAL A 89 31.15 1.42 6.90
CA VAL A 89 31.71 2.40 5.96
C VAL A 89 31.41 1.93 4.53
N LEU A 90 30.63 2.70 3.79
CA LEU A 90 30.17 2.40 2.43
C LEU A 90 31.10 2.98 1.36
N LEU A 91 31.67 4.16 1.61
CA LEU A 91 32.64 4.82 0.73
C LEU A 91 33.82 5.32 1.55
N ARG A 92 35.02 5.25 0.96
CA ARG A 92 36.28 5.62 1.61
C ARG A 92 37.03 6.62 0.74
N LYS A 93 37.17 7.85 1.26
CA LYS A 93 38.01 8.94 0.70
C LYS A 93 37.89 9.16 -0.81
N LEU A 94 36.66 9.16 -1.33
CA LEU A 94 36.38 9.42 -2.73
C LEU A 94 36.80 10.85 -3.11
N THR A 95 37.69 10.98 -4.11
CA THR A 95 38.19 12.28 -4.60
C THR A 95 38.14 12.36 -6.12
N GLY A 96 37.73 13.49 -6.68
CA GLY A 96 37.64 13.71 -8.12
C GLY A 96 36.98 15.03 -8.51
N THR A 97 36.93 15.32 -9.81
CA THR A 97 36.38 16.56 -10.40
C THR A 97 35.51 16.31 -11.64
N ILE A 98 34.46 17.10 -11.83
CA ILE A 98 33.60 17.04 -13.03
C ILE A 98 33.44 18.46 -13.52
N ARG A 99 33.86 18.75 -14.76
CA ARG A 99 33.76 20.10 -15.32
C ARG A 99 32.39 20.36 -15.95
N GLU A 100 32.07 21.62 -16.19
CA GLU A 100 30.87 21.98 -16.94
C GLU A 100 30.86 21.32 -18.33
N GLY A 101 29.73 20.72 -18.72
CA GLY A 101 29.58 20.01 -20.00
C GLY A 101 30.19 18.60 -20.03
N GLU A 102 30.80 18.12 -18.95
CA GLU A 102 31.33 16.76 -18.87
C GLU A 102 30.30 15.73 -18.38
N MET A 103 30.40 14.52 -18.92
CA MET A 103 29.72 13.32 -18.44
C MET A 103 30.69 12.38 -17.74
N LEU A 104 30.38 11.98 -16.50
CA LEU A 104 31.11 11.00 -15.70
C LEU A 104 30.31 9.69 -15.58
N MET A 105 30.90 8.58 -16.03
CA MET A 105 30.35 7.24 -15.81
C MET A 105 30.91 6.64 -14.52
N VAL A 106 30.03 6.13 -13.64
CA VAL A 106 30.39 5.41 -12.42
C VAL A 106 30.10 3.93 -12.64
N VAL A 107 31.15 3.10 -12.57
CA VAL A 107 31.04 1.66 -12.78
C VAL A 107 31.61 0.95 -11.56
N GLY A 108 31.00 -0.15 -11.16
CA GLY A 108 31.50 -0.95 -10.06
C GLY A 108 30.68 -2.22 -9.92
N ARG A 109 31.24 -3.19 -9.17
CA ARG A 109 30.50 -4.41 -8.84
C ARG A 109 29.24 -4.06 -8.01
N PRO A 110 28.21 -4.91 -8.03
CA PRO A 110 27.07 -4.77 -7.12
C PRO A 110 27.57 -4.60 -5.67
N GLY A 111 27.02 -3.63 -4.92
CA GLY A 111 27.45 -3.35 -3.55
C GLY A 111 28.79 -2.59 -3.38
N SER A 112 29.48 -2.23 -4.48
CA SER A 112 30.75 -1.46 -4.42
C SER A 112 30.59 0.01 -4.00
N GLY A 113 29.36 0.51 -3.87
CA GLY A 113 29.06 1.87 -3.45
C GLY A 113 28.70 2.85 -4.57
N CYS A 114 28.39 2.40 -5.80
CA CYS A 114 28.02 3.29 -6.93
C CYS A 114 26.84 4.22 -6.62
N THR A 115 25.71 3.69 -6.15
CA THR A 115 24.55 4.48 -5.73
C THR A 115 24.92 5.42 -4.58
N THR A 116 25.73 4.94 -3.63
CA THR A 116 26.22 5.75 -2.51
C THR A 116 27.06 6.92 -3.01
N ALA A 117 27.90 6.70 -4.03
CA ALA A 117 28.77 7.72 -4.60
C ALA A 117 27.95 8.79 -5.33
N LEU A 118 26.98 8.38 -6.13
CA LEU A 118 26.03 9.29 -6.78
C LEU A 118 25.29 10.15 -5.75
N LYS A 119 24.71 9.53 -4.72
CA LYS A 119 24.01 10.24 -3.64
C LYS A 119 24.95 11.19 -2.89
N ALA A 120 26.18 10.76 -2.60
CA ALA A 120 27.17 11.58 -1.91
C ALA A 120 27.62 12.80 -2.74
N ILE A 121 27.86 12.62 -4.05
CA ILE A 121 28.19 13.70 -5.00
C ILE A 121 27.01 14.65 -5.17
N ALA A 122 25.78 14.13 -5.25
CA ALA A 122 24.54 14.92 -5.25
C ALA A 122 24.25 15.61 -3.91
N ASN A 123 25.14 15.47 -2.92
CA ASN A 123 25.02 16.03 -1.58
C ASN A 123 23.77 15.56 -0.81
N MET A 124 23.27 14.36 -1.11
CA MET A 124 22.19 13.68 -0.38
C MET A 124 22.73 13.01 0.89
N ARG A 125 23.03 13.82 1.91
CA ARG A 125 23.67 13.35 3.16
C ARG A 125 22.69 12.88 4.24
N GLU A 126 21.41 13.28 4.17
CA GLU A 126 20.43 13.10 5.26
C GLU A 126 20.05 11.63 5.52
N GLU A 127 20.29 10.73 4.57
CA GLU A 127 19.96 9.31 4.65
C GLU A 127 21.02 8.49 5.38
N TYR A 128 22.25 8.99 5.45
CA TYR A 128 23.39 8.28 6.01
C TYR A 128 23.62 8.62 7.48
N LEU A 129 24.27 7.70 8.20
CA LEU A 129 24.57 7.87 9.61
C LEU A 129 25.59 8.98 9.83
N ALA A 130 26.62 9.02 8.97
CA ALA A 130 27.58 10.11 8.87
C ALA A 130 28.13 10.23 7.44
N THR A 131 28.52 11.44 7.05
CA THR A 131 29.24 11.72 5.81
C THR A 131 30.40 12.65 6.12
N GLU A 132 31.60 12.25 5.75
CA GLU A 132 32.84 13.00 5.91
C GLU A 132 33.34 13.45 4.53
N GLY A 133 34.15 14.50 4.48
CA GLY A 133 34.62 15.10 3.23
C GLY A 133 33.73 16.20 2.67
N ASN A 134 34.26 16.90 1.66
CA ASN A 134 33.68 18.11 1.11
C ASN A 134 33.32 17.93 -0.36
N VAL A 135 32.17 18.47 -0.76
CA VAL A 135 31.79 18.67 -2.16
C VAL A 135 31.72 20.17 -2.37
N TRP A 136 32.60 20.69 -3.21
CA TRP A 136 32.58 22.07 -3.66
C TRP A 136 31.94 22.14 -5.04
N PHE A 137 31.17 23.18 -5.25
CA PHE A 137 30.62 23.52 -6.56
C PHE A 137 31.09 24.92 -6.89
N ALA A 138 31.73 25.10 -8.05
CA ALA A 138 32.01 26.43 -8.57
C ALA A 138 30.65 27.08 -8.90
N LEU A 139 30.40 28.31 -8.43
CA LEU A 139 29.16 29.03 -8.71
C LEU A 139 29.48 30.18 -9.66
N ASN A 140 29.02 30.10 -10.90
CA ASN A 140 28.98 31.27 -11.77
C ASN A 140 27.74 32.10 -11.39
N ALA A 141 27.95 33.09 -10.51
CA ALA A 141 26.92 34.04 -10.12
C ALA A 141 26.50 34.90 -11.33
N ARG A 142 25.35 34.58 -11.93
CA ARG A 142 24.62 35.47 -12.83
C ARG A 142 23.21 35.64 -12.30
N HIS A 143 22.91 36.85 -11.81
CA HIS A 143 21.58 37.23 -11.35
C HIS A 143 20.54 37.01 -12.46
N SER A 144 19.48 36.27 -12.12
CA SER A 144 18.26 36.17 -12.92
C SER A 144 17.16 37.05 -12.33
N THR A 145 16.55 37.87 -13.18
CA THR A 145 15.24 38.47 -12.92
C THR A 145 14.16 37.50 -13.40
N ALA A 146 13.24 37.13 -12.52
CA ALA A 146 12.13 36.25 -12.85
C ALA A 146 11.28 36.83 -14.00
N ASP A 147 11.26 36.13 -15.13
CA ASP A 147 10.44 36.47 -16.29
C ASP A 147 8.95 36.17 -16.02
N PRO A 148 8.03 37.14 -16.19
CA PRO A 148 6.60 36.94 -16.02
C PRO A 148 5.93 36.04 -17.08
N ASP A 149 6.49 35.83 -18.28
CA ASP A 149 5.90 35.00 -19.36
C ASP A 149 6.25 33.49 -19.27
N ARG A 150 6.68 33.04 -18.09
CA ARG A 150 7.19 31.67 -17.87
C ARG A 150 6.16 30.57 -18.06
N ALA A 151 4.86 30.87 -17.94
CA ALA A 151 3.80 29.87 -17.95
C ALA A 151 3.47 29.32 -19.36
N SER A 152 3.50 30.16 -20.40
CA SER A 152 3.25 29.73 -21.79
C SER A 152 4.41 28.88 -22.33
N HIS A 153 5.64 29.23 -21.98
CA HIS A 153 6.83 28.47 -22.32
C HIS A 153 6.86 27.09 -21.64
N LEU A 154 6.31 26.97 -20.42
CA LEU A 154 6.27 25.71 -19.67
C LEU A 154 5.50 24.59 -20.37
N GLU A 155 4.38 24.91 -21.03
CA GLU A 155 3.56 23.91 -21.74
C GLU A 155 4.25 23.45 -23.03
N GLN A 156 4.86 24.37 -23.76
CA GLN A 156 5.66 24.06 -24.95
C GLN A 156 6.88 23.22 -24.57
N ASP A 157 7.60 23.63 -23.51
CA ASP A 157 8.73 22.89 -22.96
C ASP A 157 8.32 21.47 -22.53
N LEU A 158 7.14 21.31 -21.91
CA LEU A 158 6.62 20.01 -21.53
C LEU A 158 6.35 19.13 -22.75
N GLN A 159 5.71 19.67 -23.80
CA GLN A 159 5.48 18.94 -25.05
C GLN A 159 6.80 18.51 -25.70
N THR A 160 7.79 19.40 -25.78
CA THR A 160 9.11 19.08 -26.33
C THR A 160 9.81 17.98 -25.53
N VAL A 161 9.75 18.01 -24.19
CA VAL A 161 10.35 16.94 -23.36
C VAL A 161 9.58 15.62 -23.49
N LEU A 162 8.24 15.66 -23.60
CA LEU A 162 7.44 14.46 -23.84
C LEU A 162 7.77 13.82 -25.20
N GLN A 163 7.94 14.63 -26.25
CA GLN A 163 8.37 14.19 -27.57
C GLN A 163 9.76 13.56 -27.54
N LEU A 164 10.71 14.28 -26.92
CA LEU A 164 12.11 13.88 -26.78
C LEU A 164 12.26 12.57 -25.98
N MET A 165 11.37 12.31 -25.02
CA MET A 165 11.34 11.08 -24.23
C MET A 165 10.36 10.01 -24.78
N GLY A 166 9.74 10.23 -25.93
CA GLY A 166 8.83 9.27 -26.57
C GLY A 166 7.60 8.93 -25.71
N LEU A 167 6.97 9.96 -25.12
CA LEU A 167 5.82 9.84 -24.21
C LEU A 167 4.56 10.57 -24.70
N GLU A 168 4.54 11.11 -25.92
CA GLU A 168 3.39 11.87 -26.46
C GLU A 168 2.08 11.09 -26.39
N GLN A 169 2.09 9.84 -26.88
CA GLN A 169 0.90 8.99 -26.90
C GLN A 169 0.43 8.59 -25.49
N ALA A 170 1.31 8.67 -24.50
CA ALA A 170 1.04 8.31 -23.11
C ALA A 170 0.71 9.52 -22.22
N ALA A 171 0.78 10.76 -22.73
CA ALA A 171 0.66 11.98 -21.93
C ALA A 171 -0.69 12.09 -21.18
N GLY A 172 -1.78 11.62 -21.80
CA GLY A 172 -3.12 11.58 -21.20
C GLY A 172 -3.47 10.28 -20.45
N VAL A 173 -2.54 9.32 -20.38
CA VAL A 173 -2.78 8.00 -19.79
C VAL A 173 -2.36 8.01 -18.32
N ARG A 174 -3.16 7.38 -17.45
CA ARG A 174 -2.78 7.20 -16.04
C ARG A 174 -1.50 6.37 -15.95
N ILE A 175 -0.54 6.83 -15.14
CA ILE A 175 0.72 6.11 -14.90
C ILE A 175 0.46 4.70 -14.35
N GLY A 176 -0.55 4.56 -13.48
CA GLY A 176 -0.90 3.29 -12.83
C GLY A 176 0.06 2.90 -11.71
N ASN A 177 -0.20 1.75 -11.11
CA ASN A 177 0.65 1.09 -10.12
C ASN A 177 0.53 -0.44 -10.30
N ASP A 178 0.99 -1.23 -9.33
CA ASP A 178 0.97 -2.69 -9.42
C ASP A 178 -0.46 -3.28 -9.44
N HIS A 179 -1.47 -2.48 -9.05
CA HIS A 179 -2.87 -2.88 -8.96
C HIS A 179 -3.77 -2.18 -9.98
N ILE A 180 -3.39 -0.99 -10.44
CA ILE A 180 -4.14 -0.15 -11.37
C ILE A 180 -3.37 -0.12 -12.69
N ARG A 181 -3.97 -0.71 -13.73
CA ARG A 181 -3.40 -0.73 -15.09
C ARG A 181 -3.12 0.71 -15.57
N GLY A 182 -1.92 0.92 -16.07
CA GLY A 182 -1.45 2.21 -16.57
C GLY A 182 -0.39 2.03 -17.66
N ILE A 183 0.62 2.89 -17.66
CA ILE A 183 1.71 2.84 -18.64
C ILE A 183 2.70 1.70 -18.33
N SER A 184 3.45 1.27 -19.35
CA SER A 184 4.42 0.17 -19.21
C SER A 184 5.56 0.50 -18.24
N GLY A 185 6.26 -0.51 -17.72
CA GLY A 185 7.39 -0.31 -16.79
C GLY A 185 8.48 0.62 -17.37
N GLY A 186 8.86 0.39 -18.64
CA GLY A 186 9.79 1.26 -19.37
C GLY A 186 9.27 2.69 -19.51
N GLN A 187 7.98 2.88 -19.81
CA GLN A 187 7.36 4.21 -19.86
C GLN A 187 7.35 4.90 -18.48
N ARG A 188 7.08 4.19 -17.38
CA ARG A 188 7.17 4.75 -16.01
C ARG A 188 8.59 5.23 -15.69
N ARG A 189 9.59 4.50 -16.18
CA ARG A 189 11.00 4.91 -16.03
C ARG A 189 11.29 6.17 -16.82
N ARG A 190 10.85 6.24 -18.09
CA ARG A 190 10.97 7.46 -18.91
C ARG A 190 10.26 8.65 -18.27
N VAL A 191 9.07 8.47 -17.71
CA VAL A 191 8.37 9.53 -16.95
C VAL A 191 9.21 10.03 -15.77
N SER A 192 9.88 9.14 -15.03
CA SER A 192 10.78 9.54 -13.94
C SER A 192 12.01 10.31 -14.43
N LEU A 193 12.52 9.99 -15.62
CA LEU A 193 13.63 10.69 -16.24
C LEU A 193 13.19 12.06 -16.77
N THR A 194 12.02 12.13 -17.42
CA THR A 194 11.34 13.38 -17.82
C THR A 194 11.15 14.30 -16.61
N GLU A 195 10.66 13.75 -15.49
CA GLU A 195 10.49 14.48 -14.23
C GLU A 195 11.82 15.11 -13.77
N ALA A 196 12.95 14.41 -13.92
CA ALA A 196 14.27 14.95 -13.62
C ALA A 196 14.69 16.06 -14.60
N PHE A 197 14.53 15.89 -15.91
CA PHE A 197 14.89 16.91 -16.91
C PHE A 197 14.11 18.22 -16.76
N CYS A 198 12.83 18.14 -16.37
CA CYS A 198 12.01 19.32 -16.13
C CYS A 198 12.56 20.21 -15.00
N THR A 199 13.44 19.70 -14.12
CA THR A 199 14.04 20.49 -13.03
C THR A 199 15.12 21.48 -13.49
N ARG A 200 15.68 21.31 -14.71
CA ARG A 200 16.79 22.12 -15.24
C ARG A 200 18.00 22.16 -14.28
N ALA A 201 18.33 21.04 -13.66
CA ALA A 201 19.45 20.93 -12.73
C ALA A 201 20.79 21.23 -13.41
N SER A 202 21.75 21.80 -12.67
CA SER A 202 23.12 21.96 -13.18
C SER A 202 23.98 20.70 -12.99
N LEU A 203 23.56 19.81 -12.10
CA LEU A 203 24.13 18.48 -11.89
C LEU A 203 23.01 17.45 -12.01
N TYR A 204 23.14 16.52 -12.95
CA TYR A 204 22.28 15.34 -13.02
C TYR A 204 23.02 14.12 -12.49
N CYS A 205 22.43 13.42 -11.53
CA CYS A 205 22.94 12.15 -11.01
C CYS A 205 21.92 11.05 -11.29
N PHE A 206 22.21 10.18 -12.25
CA PHE A 206 21.31 9.10 -12.64
C PHE A 206 21.82 7.76 -12.11
N ASP A 207 21.00 7.10 -11.29
CA ASP A 207 21.29 5.75 -10.82
C ASP A 207 20.67 4.70 -11.76
N ASN A 208 21.52 4.11 -12.61
CA ASN A 208 21.16 3.07 -13.59
C ASN A 208 19.88 3.41 -14.38
N PRO A 209 19.88 4.53 -15.13
CA PRO A 209 18.68 5.02 -15.82
C PRO A 209 18.29 4.14 -17.01
N THR A 210 19.25 3.44 -17.62
CA THR A 210 19.06 2.53 -18.75
C THR A 210 18.49 1.17 -18.35
N ARG A 211 18.41 0.87 -17.04
CA ARG A 211 17.88 -0.41 -16.55
C ARG A 211 16.40 -0.56 -16.88
N GLY A 212 16.06 -1.61 -17.63
CA GLY A 212 14.69 -1.92 -18.05
C GLY A 212 14.17 -1.10 -19.23
N LEU A 213 15.04 -0.36 -19.93
CA LEU A 213 14.76 0.21 -21.26
C LEU A 213 15.29 -0.73 -22.35
N ASP A 214 14.67 -0.74 -23.53
CA ASP A 214 15.32 -1.27 -24.75
C ASP A 214 16.51 -0.39 -25.15
N SER A 215 17.41 -0.93 -25.97
CA SER A 215 18.74 -0.44 -26.30
C SER A 215 18.65 0.68 -27.29
N SER A 216 17.71 0.64 -28.24
CA SER A 216 17.40 1.81 -29.07
C SER A 216 16.89 2.94 -28.18
N THR A 217 15.94 2.70 -27.26
CA THR A 217 15.51 3.73 -26.29
C THR A 217 16.63 4.18 -25.34
N ALA A 218 17.50 3.28 -24.88
CA ALA A 218 18.58 3.58 -23.95
C ALA A 218 19.69 4.38 -24.63
N ILE A 219 20.09 4.00 -25.85
CA ILE A 219 21.05 4.73 -26.67
C ILE A 219 20.47 6.09 -27.05
N ARG A 220 19.21 6.14 -27.50
CA ARG A 220 18.51 7.41 -27.76
C ARG A 220 18.51 8.31 -26.52
N PHE A 221 18.21 7.76 -25.36
CA PHE A 221 18.26 8.49 -24.09
C PHE A 221 19.69 8.97 -23.74
N LEU A 222 20.71 8.14 -23.97
CA LEU A 222 22.11 8.53 -23.76
C LEU A 222 22.58 9.62 -24.73
N ASN A 223 22.16 9.54 -26.00
CA ASN A 223 22.42 10.56 -27.03
C ASN A 223 21.74 11.88 -26.66
N VAL A 224 20.46 11.83 -26.28
CA VAL A 224 19.71 12.96 -25.73
C VAL A 224 20.45 13.57 -24.54
N LEU A 225 20.94 12.75 -23.61
CA LEU A 225 21.69 13.22 -22.44
C LEU A 225 23.01 13.87 -22.82
N ARG A 226 23.77 13.29 -23.75
CA ARG A 226 25.04 13.84 -24.24
C ARG A 226 24.82 15.21 -24.86
N GLN A 227 23.83 15.31 -25.76
CA GLN A 227 23.48 16.56 -26.42
C GLN A 227 22.99 17.60 -25.43
N TYR A 228 22.13 17.21 -24.50
CA TYR A 228 21.64 18.10 -23.46
C TYR A 228 22.78 18.58 -22.55
N THR A 229 23.67 17.68 -22.11
CA THR A 229 24.84 18.02 -21.25
C THR A 229 25.76 19.00 -21.96
N THR A 230 26.04 18.77 -23.24
CA THR A 230 26.94 19.61 -24.04
C THR A 230 26.33 21.00 -24.29
N ARG A 231 25.08 21.08 -24.74
CA ARG A 231 24.41 22.36 -25.07
C ARG A 231 24.03 23.17 -23.83
N SER A 232 23.56 22.51 -22.78
CA SER A 232 23.21 23.18 -21.52
C SER A 232 24.44 23.48 -20.63
N ARG A 233 25.61 22.91 -20.96
CA ARG A 233 26.82 22.95 -20.13
C ARG A 233 26.57 22.50 -18.68
N CYS A 234 25.67 21.55 -18.47
CA CYS A 234 25.49 20.94 -17.15
C CYS A 234 26.54 19.83 -16.95
N ALA A 235 26.70 19.36 -15.70
CA ALA A 235 27.48 18.18 -15.39
C ALA A 235 26.54 16.97 -15.23
N THR A 236 26.88 15.84 -15.83
CA THR A 236 26.07 14.62 -15.71
C THR A 236 26.92 13.48 -15.15
N VAL A 237 26.45 12.87 -14.07
CA VAL A 237 27.04 11.67 -13.46
C VAL A 237 26.04 10.54 -13.56
N MET A 238 26.47 9.38 -14.05
CA MET A 238 25.58 8.25 -14.23
C MET A 238 26.25 6.96 -13.80
N SER A 239 25.54 6.11 -13.05
CA SER A 239 25.94 4.72 -12.90
C SER A 239 25.41 3.88 -14.06
N LEU A 240 26.28 3.06 -14.63
CA LEU A 240 25.92 2.06 -15.65
C LEU A 240 26.50 0.71 -15.22
N TYR A 241 25.64 -0.29 -15.08
CA TYR A 241 26.09 -1.67 -14.81
C TYR A 241 26.68 -2.36 -16.04
N GLN A 242 26.15 -2.06 -17.23
CA GLN A 242 26.64 -2.56 -18.51
C GLN A 242 26.60 -1.41 -19.51
N ALA A 243 27.75 -0.82 -19.80
CA ALA A 243 27.89 0.18 -20.84
C ALA A 243 28.34 -0.53 -22.12
N SER A 244 27.51 -0.47 -23.17
CA SER A 244 27.95 -0.85 -24.51
C SER A 244 29.14 0.03 -24.92
N ASP A 245 29.96 -0.43 -25.86
CA ASP A 245 31.09 0.38 -26.35
C ASP A 245 30.61 1.75 -26.89
N VAL A 246 29.42 1.79 -27.48
CA VAL A 246 28.73 3.02 -27.92
C VAL A 246 28.33 3.90 -26.73
N ALA A 247 27.85 3.32 -25.63
CA ALA A 247 27.54 4.10 -24.43
C ALA A 247 28.81 4.68 -23.80
N VAL A 248 29.91 3.93 -23.73
CA VAL A 248 31.18 4.38 -23.13
C VAL A 248 31.77 5.58 -23.89
N SER A 249 31.66 5.60 -25.22
CA SER A 249 32.22 6.69 -26.04
C SER A 249 31.53 8.05 -25.83
N LEU A 250 30.32 8.06 -25.25
CA LEU A 250 29.59 9.29 -24.93
C LEU A 250 30.07 9.96 -23.63
N PHE A 251 30.84 9.25 -22.79
CA PHE A 251 31.35 9.77 -21.51
C PHE A 251 32.76 10.32 -21.63
N ASP A 252 33.01 11.45 -20.97
CA ASP A 252 34.34 12.08 -20.93
C ASP A 252 35.25 11.37 -19.91
N LYS A 253 34.69 10.97 -18.76
CA LYS A 253 35.41 10.34 -17.65
C LYS A 253 34.73 9.08 -17.14
N ILE A 254 35.53 8.20 -16.54
CA ILE A 254 35.11 6.99 -15.84
C ILE A 254 35.62 7.00 -14.40
N LEU A 255 34.76 6.61 -13.46
CA LEU A 255 35.06 6.29 -12.07
C LEU A 255 34.74 4.81 -11.84
N VAL A 256 35.76 3.99 -11.56
CA VAL A 256 35.59 2.57 -11.21
C VAL A 256 35.68 2.40 -9.70
N LEU A 257 34.65 1.82 -9.10
CA LEU A 257 34.57 1.54 -7.67
C LEU A 257 34.72 0.04 -7.38
N ASN A 258 35.46 -0.27 -6.32
CA ASN A 258 35.58 -1.61 -5.77
C ASN A 258 35.55 -1.55 -4.24
N GLU A 259 34.56 -2.18 -3.62
CA GLU A 259 34.38 -2.21 -2.15
C GLU A 259 34.47 -0.82 -1.48
N GLY A 260 33.90 0.21 -2.11
CA GLY A 260 33.92 1.59 -1.60
C GLY A 260 35.24 2.34 -1.81
N HIS A 261 36.24 1.71 -2.43
CA HIS A 261 37.50 2.32 -2.86
C HIS A 261 37.48 2.68 -4.35
N VAL A 262 38.24 3.71 -4.74
CA VAL A 262 38.45 4.08 -6.14
C VAL A 262 39.50 3.16 -6.77
N ALA A 263 39.08 2.34 -7.73
CA ALA A 263 39.95 1.47 -8.51
C ALA A 263 40.48 2.15 -9.78
N TYR A 264 39.81 3.19 -10.29
CA TYR A 264 40.28 4.04 -11.37
C TYR A 264 39.43 5.31 -11.43
N TYR A 265 40.05 6.45 -11.74
CA TYR A 265 39.34 7.69 -12.04
C TYR A 265 40.13 8.46 -13.10
N GLY A 266 39.53 8.77 -14.25
CA GLY A 266 40.21 9.42 -15.35
C GLY A 266 39.42 9.42 -16.66
N PRO A 267 40.03 9.85 -17.79
CA PRO A 267 39.37 9.89 -19.09
C PRO A 267 38.90 8.50 -19.55
N ALA A 268 37.73 8.41 -20.18
CA ALA A 268 37.18 7.15 -20.67
C ALA A 268 38.05 6.51 -21.77
N SER A 269 38.64 7.32 -22.65
CA SER A 269 39.57 6.88 -23.70
C SER A 269 40.82 6.19 -23.19
N SER A 270 41.26 6.52 -21.97
CA SER A 270 42.47 5.96 -21.33
C SER A 270 42.21 4.65 -20.60
N ALA A 271 40.94 4.26 -20.41
CA ALA A 271 40.54 3.06 -19.69
C ALA A 271 40.69 1.78 -20.53
N LYS A 272 40.59 1.87 -21.87
CA LYS A 272 40.93 0.78 -22.80
C LYS A 272 42.46 0.63 -22.88
N ARG A 273 43.07 -0.06 -21.92
CA ARG A 273 44.46 -0.52 -22.05
C ARG A 273 44.47 -1.88 -22.75
N THR A 274 44.83 -1.90 -24.04
CA THR A 274 45.45 -3.08 -24.63
C THR A 274 46.79 -3.31 -23.93
N PRO A 275 47.06 -4.50 -23.37
CA PRO A 275 48.36 -4.78 -22.79
C PRO A 275 49.40 -4.70 -23.91
N GLN A 276 50.36 -3.78 -23.80
CA GLN A 276 51.53 -3.78 -24.67
C GLN A 276 52.45 -4.94 -24.26
N ASP A 277 52.86 -5.75 -25.25
CA ASP A 277 53.84 -6.81 -25.05
C ASP A 277 55.12 -6.24 -24.43
N GLY A 278 55.55 -6.80 -23.29
CA GLY A 278 56.74 -6.40 -22.55
C GLY A 278 56.52 -5.50 -21.34
N MET A 279 55.30 -4.97 -21.11
CA MET A 279 54.96 -4.13 -19.94
C MET A 279 54.13 -4.88 -18.88
N GLN A 280 54.43 -6.16 -18.67
CA GLN A 280 53.89 -6.97 -17.56
C GLN A 280 54.60 -6.62 -16.24
N ARG A 281 54.40 -5.41 -15.72
CA ARG A 281 54.68 -5.09 -14.31
C ARG A 281 53.34 -4.95 -13.57
N PRO A 282 53.29 -5.36 -12.29
CA PRO A 282 52.09 -5.96 -11.74
C PRO A 282 50.99 -4.91 -11.66
N VAL A 283 49.87 -5.22 -12.30
CA VAL A 283 48.58 -4.61 -11.98
C VAL A 283 48.40 -4.78 -10.47
N PRO A 284 48.16 -3.70 -9.71
CA PRO A 284 47.93 -3.83 -8.27
C PRO A 284 46.77 -4.81 -8.03
N LEU A 285 47.06 -5.96 -7.41
CA LEU A 285 46.08 -7.01 -7.15
C LEU A 285 45.12 -6.63 -6.02
N ARG A 286 45.51 -5.65 -5.18
CA ARG A 286 44.75 -5.21 -4.02
C ARG A 286 44.35 -3.73 -4.19
N PRO A 287 43.10 -3.33 -3.87
CA PRO A 287 42.64 -1.95 -3.97
C PRO A 287 43.55 -0.93 -3.26
N ALA A 288 44.11 -1.31 -2.11
CA ALA A 288 45.01 -0.45 -1.32
C ALA A 288 46.31 -0.08 -2.06
N ASP A 289 46.87 -1.00 -2.86
CA ASP A 289 48.10 -0.77 -3.61
C ASP A 289 47.85 0.15 -4.82
N PHE A 290 46.65 0.09 -5.40
CA PHE A 290 46.21 1.04 -6.42
C PHE A 290 45.97 2.43 -5.83
N GLU A 291 45.28 2.49 -4.68
CA GLU A 291 45.01 3.73 -3.96
C GLU A 291 46.32 4.49 -3.68
N ALA A 292 47.33 3.82 -3.13
CA ALA A 292 48.65 4.43 -2.90
C ALA A 292 49.26 5.04 -4.18
N ARG A 293 49.21 4.32 -5.31
CA ARG A 293 49.71 4.83 -6.59
C ARG A 293 48.85 5.91 -7.23
N PHE A 294 47.55 5.93 -6.97
CA PHE A 294 46.66 7.00 -7.42
C PHE A 294 47.00 8.32 -6.73
N TRP A 295 47.22 8.29 -5.40
CA TRP A 295 47.68 9.46 -4.64
C TRP A 295 49.07 9.96 -5.09
N GLU A 296 49.93 9.08 -5.60
CA GLU A 296 51.25 9.44 -6.17
C GLU A 296 51.17 9.92 -7.64
N SER A 297 50.02 9.80 -8.31
CA SER A 297 49.90 10.12 -9.74
C SER A 297 49.88 11.62 -10.01
N SER A 298 50.50 12.04 -11.12
CA SER A 298 50.43 13.42 -11.61
C SER A 298 48.99 13.86 -11.93
N PHE A 299 48.11 12.90 -12.23
CA PHE A 299 46.69 13.15 -12.46
C PHE A 299 45.97 13.56 -11.17
N TYR A 300 46.26 12.90 -10.04
CA TYR A 300 45.75 13.31 -8.73
C TYR A 300 46.24 14.72 -8.36
N GLN A 301 47.54 15.01 -8.56
CA GLN A 301 48.09 16.35 -8.33
C GLN A 301 47.41 17.40 -9.21
N GLN A 302 47.18 17.13 -10.50
CA GLN A 302 46.44 18.04 -11.38
C GLN A 302 44.97 18.23 -10.96
N ALA A 303 44.30 17.19 -10.47
CA ALA A 303 42.94 17.28 -9.96
C ALA A 303 42.85 18.11 -8.66
N VAL A 304 43.87 18.00 -7.80
CA VAL A 304 44.02 18.80 -6.57
C VAL A 304 44.40 20.24 -6.89
N ASP A 305 45.33 20.48 -7.81
CA ASP A 305 45.75 21.83 -8.21
C ASP A 305 44.61 22.59 -8.91
N ALA A 306 43.79 21.88 -9.71
CA ALA A 306 42.57 22.43 -10.27
C ALA A 306 41.51 22.76 -9.19
N ALA A 307 41.52 22.04 -8.07
CA ALA A 307 40.63 22.28 -6.93
C ALA A 307 41.09 23.42 -6.00
N ILE A 308 42.39 23.71 -5.94
CA ILE A 308 42.99 24.68 -4.99
C ILE A 308 42.95 26.13 -5.51
N ALA A 309 42.55 26.39 -6.76
CA ALA A 309 42.42 27.76 -7.27
C ALA A 309 41.45 28.58 -6.38
N PRO A 310 41.94 29.59 -5.62
CA PRO A 310 41.15 30.25 -4.61
C PRO A 310 40.20 31.25 -5.29
N GLN A 311 38.96 30.84 -5.55
CA GLN A 311 37.89 31.79 -5.82
C GLN A 311 37.27 32.20 -4.49
N SER A 312 37.41 33.49 -4.15
CA SER A 312 36.86 34.05 -2.91
C SER A 312 35.34 33.90 -2.91
N THR A 313 34.81 32.96 -2.13
CA THR A 313 33.38 32.86 -1.90
C THR A 313 32.97 33.92 -0.88
N ALA A 314 32.44 35.04 -1.36
CA ALA A 314 31.59 35.88 -0.51
C ALA A 314 30.47 34.99 0.03
N SER A 315 30.24 35.02 1.35
CA SER A 315 29.18 34.26 2.00
C SER A 315 27.82 34.82 1.56
N LEU A 316 27.29 34.27 0.47
CA LEU A 316 25.91 34.52 0.08
C LEU A 316 24.98 33.93 1.15
N PRO A 317 23.91 34.63 1.55
CA PRO A 317 22.93 34.09 2.48
C PRO A 317 22.36 32.80 1.91
N LYS A 318 22.27 31.73 2.72
CA LYS A 318 21.76 30.42 2.29
C LYS A 318 20.43 30.61 1.52
N PRO A 319 20.41 30.47 0.18
CA PRO A 319 19.16 30.53 -0.55
C PRO A 319 18.30 29.37 -0.06
N SER A 320 16.98 29.59 0.06
CA SER A 320 16.10 28.48 0.36
C SER A 320 16.32 27.41 -0.71
N GLY A 321 16.58 26.16 -0.33
CA GLY A 321 16.91 25.09 -1.29
C GLY A 321 15.82 24.70 -2.28
N TYR A 322 14.80 25.54 -2.49
CA TYR A 322 13.65 25.36 -3.35
C TYR A 322 13.53 26.54 -4.33
N ALA A 323 13.18 26.27 -5.59
CA ALA A 323 13.10 27.28 -6.65
C ALA A 323 11.91 28.24 -6.50
N LEU A 324 10.79 27.76 -5.96
CA LEU A 324 9.57 28.55 -5.78
C LEU A 324 9.42 28.99 -4.32
N PRO A 325 8.87 30.19 -4.06
CA PRO A 325 8.50 30.59 -2.71
C PRO A 325 7.37 29.69 -2.17
N PHE A 326 7.33 29.52 -0.84
CA PHE A 326 6.43 28.56 -0.17
C PHE A 326 4.95 28.70 -0.57
N TYR A 327 4.43 29.92 -0.71
CA TYR A 327 3.03 30.14 -1.09
C TYR A 327 2.72 29.62 -2.51
N ARG A 328 3.66 29.74 -3.44
CA ARG A 328 3.47 29.26 -4.82
C ARG A 328 3.58 27.74 -4.87
N GLN A 329 4.43 27.13 -4.05
CA GLN A 329 4.46 25.67 -3.88
C GLN A 329 3.10 25.14 -3.39
N ILE A 330 2.47 25.82 -2.43
CA ILE A 330 1.13 25.45 -1.94
C ILE A 330 0.11 25.50 -3.08
N TYR A 331 0.11 26.57 -3.87
CA TYR A 331 -0.81 26.71 -5.01
C TYR A 331 -0.68 25.55 -6.00
N GLU A 332 0.54 25.24 -6.46
CA GLU A 332 0.77 24.15 -7.42
C GLU A 332 0.39 22.78 -6.82
N CYS A 333 0.70 22.54 -5.54
CA CYS A 333 0.30 21.31 -4.87
C CYS A 333 -1.23 21.19 -4.75
N THR A 334 -1.92 22.32 -4.54
CA THR A 334 -3.39 22.38 -4.48
C THR A 334 -3.99 22.01 -5.83
N VAL A 335 -3.51 22.63 -6.92
CA VAL A 335 -3.97 22.35 -8.29
C VAL A 335 -3.75 20.89 -8.65
N ARG A 336 -2.57 20.35 -8.33
CA ARG A 336 -2.27 18.92 -8.54
C ARG A 336 -3.26 18.02 -7.78
N HIS A 337 -3.60 18.37 -6.54
CA HIS A 337 -4.53 17.55 -5.77
C HIS A 337 -5.95 17.55 -6.37
N TYR A 338 -6.43 18.70 -6.87
CA TYR A 338 -7.68 18.76 -7.62
C TYR A 338 -7.67 17.87 -8.87
N GLN A 339 -6.57 17.87 -9.63
CA GLN A 339 -6.44 17.04 -10.82
C GLN A 339 -6.52 15.55 -10.48
N ILE A 340 -5.89 15.12 -9.38
CA ILE A 340 -5.97 13.73 -8.91
C ILE A 340 -7.42 13.36 -8.59
N PHE A 341 -8.14 14.21 -7.84
CA PHE A 341 -9.55 13.96 -7.52
C PHE A 341 -10.45 13.91 -8.76
N LEU A 342 -10.30 14.86 -9.69
CA LEU A 342 -11.10 14.89 -10.93
C LEU A 342 -10.82 13.69 -11.83
N THR A 343 -9.58 13.20 -11.82
CA THR A 343 -9.18 12.04 -12.62
C THR A 343 -9.73 10.76 -12.02
N ASP A 344 -9.72 10.58 -10.70
CA ASP A 344 -10.19 9.37 -10.02
C ASP A 344 -11.72 9.29 -9.88
N ARG A 345 -12.39 9.17 -11.03
CA ARG A 345 -13.86 9.19 -11.11
C ARG A 345 -14.58 8.12 -10.30
N GLY A 346 -13.99 6.93 -10.21
CA GLY A 346 -14.61 5.80 -9.53
C GLY A 346 -14.80 6.05 -8.04
N THR A 347 -13.74 6.51 -7.37
CA THR A 347 -13.75 6.74 -5.92
C THR A 347 -14.74 7.84 -5.53
N TRP A 348 -14.77 8.95 -6.27
CA TRP A 348 -15.64 10.06 -5.91
C TRP A 348 -17.11 9.80 -6.19
N ILE A 349 -17.44 9.09 -7.28
CA ILE A 349 -18.83 8.68 -7.56
C ILE A 349 -19.32 7.75 -6.45
N ALA A 350 -18.47 6.79 -6.03
CA ALA A 350 -18.79 5.86 -4.95
C ALA A 350 -19.02 6.59 -3.61
N GLU A 351 -18.17 7.58 -3.28
CA GLU A 351 -18.32 8.37 -2.06
C GLU A 351 -19.60 9.22 -2.07
N ALA A 352 -19.88 9.92 -3.18
CA ALA A 352 -21.09 10.74 -3.32
C ALA A 352 -22.36 9.89 -3.30
N THR A 353 -22.38 8.77 -4.02
CA THR A 353 -23.52 7.84 -4.02
C THR A 353 -23.72 7.22 -2.64
N GLY A 354 -22.65 6.76 -2.00
CA GLY A 354 -22.69 6.25 -0.63
C GLY A 354 -23.30 7.27 0.32
N THR A 355 -22.83 8.51 0.28
CA THR A 355 -23.30 9.61 1.12
C THR A 355 -24.79 9.93 0.91
N ILE A 356 -25.27 9.94 -0.33
CA ILE A 356 -26.70 10.15 -0.64
C ILE A 356 -27.54 8.99 -0.09
N VAL A 357 -27.11 7.75 -0.28
CA VAL A 357 -27.84 6.58 0.23
C VAL A 357 -27.90 6.61 1.76
N GLN A 358 -26.80 6.99 2.44
CA GLN A 358 -26.78 7.20 3.89
C GLN A 358 -27.80 8.25 4.34
N ALA A 359 -27.84 9.40 3.65
CA ALA A 359 -28.77 10.47 3.95
C ALA A 359 -30.23 10.04 3.75
N LEU A 360 -30.55 9.32 2.68
CA LEU A 360 -31.90 8.82 2.43
C LEU A 360 -32.32 7.76 3.46
N LEU A 361 -31.40 6.87 3.85
CA LEU A 361 -31.68 5.85 4.84
C LEU A 361 -31.97 6.47 6.21
N LEU A 362 -31.10 7.37 6.70
CA LEU A 362 -31.32 8.04 7.97
C LEU A 362 -32.53 8.99 7.93
N GLY A 363 -32.71 9.72 6.83
CA GLY A 363 -33.83 10.64 6.63
C GLY A 363 -35.18 9.92 6.59
N THR A 364 -35.26 8.75 5.97
CA THR A 364 -36.50 7.94 5.99
C THR A 364 -36.75 7.28 7.34
N LEU A 365 -35.70 6.95 8.09
CA LEU A 365 -35.81 6.35 9.41
C LEU A 365 -36.42 7.33 10.42
N PHE A 366 -35.89 8.55 10.47
CA PHE A 366 -36.36 9.59 11.37
C PHE A 366 -37.41 10.49 10.71
N ARG A 367 -38.17 9.97 9.75
CA ARG A 367 -39.10 10.76 8.95
C ARG A 367 -40.17 11.45 9.80
N ASP A 368 -40.35 12.75 9.55
CA ASP A 368 -41.43 13.60 10.06
C ASP A 368 -41.61 13.54 11.60
N GLN A 369 -40.58 13.92 12.34
CA GLN A 369 -40.63 13.94 13.80
C GLN A 369 -41.63 14.99 14.29
N GLN A 370 -42.61 14.60 15.10
CA GLN A 370 -43.63 15.50 15.64
C GLN A 370 -43.11 16.43 16.75
N ASP A 371 -43.68 17.64 16.87
CA ASP A 371 -43.37 18.63 17.92
C ASP A 371 -44.01 18.28 19.29
N VAL A 372 -43.88 17.01 19.69
CA VAL A 372 -44.34 16.48 20.98
C VAL A 372 -43.16 15.96 21.81
N THR A 373 -43.32 15.90 23.12
CA THR A 373 -42.24 15.49 24.03
C THR A 373 -41.67 14.09 23.78
N GLN A 374 -42.47 13.18 23.22
CA GLN A 374 -41.99 11.84 22.83
C GLN A 374 -40.98 11.90 21.66
N GLY A 375 -41.07 12.92 20.80
CA GLY A 375 -40.17 13.14 19.67
C GLY A 375 -38.84 13.81 20.04
N LEU A 376 -38.68 14.32 21.26
CA LEU A 376 -37.45 15.01 21.67
C LEU A 376 -36.24 14.08 21.71
N TYR A 377 -36.40 12.88 22.26
CA TYR A 377 -35.31 11.89 22.31
C TYR A 377 -34.91 11.41 20.91
N THR A 378 -35.88 11.13 20.04
CA THR A 378 -35.62 10.70 18.65
C THR A 378 -35.00 11.81 17.82
N ARG A 379 -35.38 13.07 18.04
CA ARG A 379 -34.69 14.23 17.41
C ARG A 379 -33.23 14.34 17.87
N CYS A 380 -32.95 14.24 19.16
CA CYS A 380 -31.56 14.23 19.65
C CYS A 380 -30.76 13.04 19.09
N SER A 381 -31.38 11.86 19.01
CA SER A 381 -30.77 10.68 18.40
C SER A 381 -30.44 10.89 16.92
N ALA A 382 -31.37 11.47 16.16
CA ALA A 382 -31.15 11.80 14.75
C ALA A 382 -30.00 12.80 14.55
N LEU A 383 -29.91 13.83 15.41
CA LEU A 383 -28.79 14.78 15.42
C LEU A 383 -27.47 14.09 15.76
N PHE A 384 -27.48 13.19 16.75
CA PHE A 384 -26.31 12.41 17.13
C PHE A 384 -25.83 11.51 15.98
N PHE A 385 -26.73 10.80 15.30
CA PHE A 385 -26.36 9.99 14.12
C PHE A 385 -25.72 10.82 13.01
N CYS A 386 -26.18 12.04 12.77
CA CYS A 386 -25.55 12.94 11.81
C CYS A 386 -24.09 13.25 12.17
N VAL A 387 -23.79 13.44 13.46
CA VAL A 387 -22.42 13.66 13.95
C VAL A 387 -21.60 12.36 13.91
N LEU A 388 -22.21 11.22 14.27
CA LEU A 388 -21.56 9.91 14.25
C LEU A 388 -21.09 9.51 12.85
N ILE A 389 -21.94 9.66 11.84
CA ILE A 389 -21.60 9.36 10.43
C ILE A 389 -20.41 10.19 9.99
N MET A 390 -20.42 11.48 10.31
CA MET A 390 -19.34 12.40 9.99
C MET A 390 -18.01 11.97 10.66
N GLY A 391 -18.05 11.53 11.92
CA GLY A 391 -16.88 10.99 12.62
C GLY A 391 -16.33 9.72 11.99
N LEU A 392 -17.21 8.79 11.61
CA LEU A 392 -16.84 7.54 10.93
C LEU A 392 -16.22 7.81 9.55
N GLN A 393 -16.81 8.70 8.75
CA GLN A 393 -16.27 9.09 7.44
C GLN A 393 -14.91 9.78 7.58
N ALA A 394 -14.76 10.70 8.53
CA ALA A 394 -13.50 11.39 8.76
C ALA A 394 -12.36 10.43 9.18
N SER A 395 -12.69 9.29 9.80
CA SER A 395 -11.70 8.30 10.18
C SER A 395 -11.04 7.61 8.98
N ALA A 396 -11.67 7.54 7.80
CA ALA A 396 -11.08 6.90 6.62
C ALA A 396 -9.88 7.69 6.02
N GLU A 397 -9.71 8.96 6.40
CA GLU A 397 -8.68 9.85 5.85
C GLU A 397 -7.23 9.46 6.23
N PHE A 398 -7.02 8.70 7.32
CA PHE A 398 -5.66 8.30 7.70
C PHE A 398 -5.05 7.36 6.65
N GLY A 399 -5.86 6.50 6.00
CA GLY A 399 -5.40 5.53 5.02
C GLY A 399 -4.73 6.18 3.81
N ASN A 400 -5.31 7.28 3.32
CA ASN A 400 -4.80 8.05 2.17
C ASN A 400 -3.38 8.58 2.39
N THR A 401 -3.05 8.94 3.63
CA THR A 401 -1.75 9.54 3.97
C THR A 401 -0.59 8.54 3.80
N PHE A 402 -0.83 7.25 4.09
CA PHE A 402 0.20 6.22 3.98
C PHE A 402 0.52 5.87 2.53
N VAL A 403 -0.49 5.82 1.66
CA VAL A 403 -0.32 5.49 0.23
C VAL A 403 0.54 6.54 -0.49
N GLN A 404 0.42 7.81 -0.13
CA GLN A 404 1.11 8.92 -0.80
C GLN A 404 2.56 9.13 -0.31
N ARG A 405 2.91 8.60 0.85
CA ARG A 405 4.18 8.90 1.53
C ARG A 405 5.45 8.51 0.76
N PRO A 406 5.55 7.34 0.09
CA PRO A 406 6.74 7.00 -0.70
C PRO A 406 7.00 8.01 -1.84
N ILE A 407 5.91 8.46 -2.49
CA ILE A 407 5.97 9.45 -3.57
C ILE A 407 6.43 10.81 -3.02
N LEU A 408 5.88 11.23 -1.88
CA LEU A 408 6.26 12.46 -1.20
C LEU A 408 7.74 12.48 -0.83
N LEU A 409 8.26 11.38 -0.29
CA LEU A 409 9.66 11.28 0.12
C LEU A 409 10.61 11.33 -1.07
N LYS A 410 10.26 10.66 -2.18
CA LYS A 410 11.01 10.76 -3.45
C LYS A 410 11.07 12.22 -3.93
N GLN A 411 9.95 12.92 -3.93
CA GLN A 411 9.87 14.31 -4.41
C GLN A 411 10.52 15.31 -3.44
N LYS A 412 10.52 15.02 -2.13
CA LYS A 412 11.30 15.74 -1.12
C LYS A 412 12.80 15.60 -1.37
N ALA A 413 13.27 14.38 -1.68
CA ALA A 413 14.68 14.13 -2.00
C ALA A 413 15.13 14.93 -3.23
N LEU A 414 14.26 15.07 -4.23
CA LEU A 414 14.49 15.91 -5.42
C LEU A 414 14.26 17.42 -5.18
N ARG A 415 13.87 17.82 -3.97
CA ARG A 415 13.57 19.21 -3.58
C ARG A 415 12.54 19.92 -4.47
N PHE A 416 11.52 19.20 -4.93
CA PHE A 416 10.44 19.78 -5.75
C PHE A 416 9.65 20.84 -4.97
N TYR A 417 9.26 20.48 -3.75
CA TYR A 417 8.52 21.31 -2.83
C TYR A 417 8.76 20.82 -1.41
N ARG A 418 8.44 21.66 -0.42
CA ARG A 418 8.49 21.26 0.99
C ARG A 418 7.33 20.31 1.30
N PRO A 419 7.56 19.22 2.06
CA PRO A 419 6.47 18.38 2.57
C PRO A 419 5.36 19.18 3.24
N GLY A 420 5.69 20.25 3.98
CA GLY A 420 4.70 21.15 4.55
C GLY A 420 3.81 21.86 3.51
N ALA A 421 4.35 22.22 2.35
CA ALA A 421 3.57 22.86 1.27
C ALA A 421 2.58 21.88 0.64
N TYR A 422 2.99 20.62 0.47
CA TYR A 422 2.11 19.55 0.03
C TYR A 422 0.95 19.33 1.00
N ALA A 423 1.26 19.26 2.29
CA ALA A 423 0.26 19.06 3.33
C ALA A 423 -0.81 20.17 3.32
N LEU A 424 -0.39 21.44 3.20
CA LEU A 424 -1.30 22.57 3.09
C LEU A 424 -2.07 22.55 1.77
N GLY A 425 -1.43 22.22 0.65
CA GLY A 425 -2.11 22.14 -0.65
C GLY A 425 -3.19 21.07 -0.66
N GLN A 426 -2.95 19.92 -0.02
CA GLN A 426 -3.95 18.88 0.18
C GLN A 426 -5.13 19.39 1.03
N ILE A 427 -4.85 20.01 2.18
CA ILE A 427 -5.88 20.56 3.07
C ILE A 427 -6.72 21.63 2.35
N LEU A 428 -6.10 22.49 1.54
CA LEU A 428 -6.81 23.54 0.78
C LEU A 428 -7.70 22.95 -0.31
N ALA A 429 -7.24 21.91 -1.00
CA ALA A 429 -8.05 21.23 -2.02
C ALA A 429 -9.24 20.46 -1.41
N ASP A 430 -9.10 19.97 -0.17
CA ASP A 430 -10.18 19.30 0.55
C ASP A 430 -11.35 20.25 0.92
N ILE A 431 -11.08 21.56 1.09
CA ILE A 431 -12.08 22.55 1.56
C ILE A 431 -13.34 22.55 0.70
N PRO A 432 -13.29 22.80 -0.62
CA PRO A 432 -14.50 22.77 -1.43
C PRO A 432 -14.90 21.35 -1.83
N TRP A 433 -13.99 20.37 -1.79
CA TRP A 433 -14.38 18.96 -1.99
C TRP A 433 -15.39 18.53 -0.92
N LYS A 434 -15.14 18.90 0.34
CA LYS A 434 -16.02 18.60 1.47
C LYS A 434 -17.34 19.36 1.45
N LEU A 435 -17.54 20.32 0.54
CA LEU A 435 -18.86 20.91 0.30
C LEU A 435 -19.83 19.92 -0.37
N ILE A 436 -19.35 18.81 -0.94
CA ILE A 436 -20.23 17.70 -1.38
C ILE A 436 -21.05 17.13 -0.22
N PHE A 437 -20.62 17.32 1.02
CA PHE A 437 -21.43 17.02 2.21
C PHE A 437 -22.78 17.77 2.24
N ILE A 438 -22.97 18.82 1.45
CA ILE A 438 -24.29 19.44 1.23
C ILE A 438 -25.29 18.42 0.66
N LEU A 439 -24.85 17.46 -0.16
CA LEU A 439 -25.68 16.37 -0.71
C LEU A 439 -26.13 15.39 0.38
N TYR A 440 -25.34 15.20 1.45
CA TYR A 440 -25.78 14.49 2.65
C TYR A 440 -26.85 15.28 3.39
N SER A 441 -26.63 16.59 3.48
CA SER A 441 -27.34 17.47 4.38
C SER A 441 -28.77 17.79 3.89
N LEU A 442 -28.94 18.00 2.59
CA LEU A 442 -30.22 18.37 1.98
C LEU A 442 -31.35 17.33 2.16
N PRO A 443 -31.16 16.03 1.90
CA PRO A 443 -32.24 15.06 2.12
C PRO A 443 -32.60 14.92 3.61
N ILE A 444 -31.59 14.80 4.47
CA ILE A 444 -31.77 14.50 5.90
C ILE A 444 -32.59 15.58 6.61
N TYR A 445 -32.24 16.85 6.42
CA TYR A 445 -32.81 17.93 7.24
C TYR A 445 -34.29 18.15 6.95
N TRP A 446 -34.69 17.98 5.70
CA TRP A 446 -36.09 18.14 5.26
C TRP A 446 -36.91 16.88 5.54
N MET A 447 -36.34 15.68 5.40
CA MET A 447 -37.06 14.43 5.66
C MET A 447 -37.36 14.22 7.14
N ILE A 448 -36.43 14.58 8.02
CA ILE A 448 -36.62 14.48 9.48
C ILE A 448 -37.65 15.51 9.99
N ASN A 449 -37.87 16.57 9.20
CA ASN A 449 -38.70 17.72 9.54
C ASN A 449 -38.08 18.58 10.65
N PHE A 450 -36.79 18.90 10.51
CA PHE A 450 -36.13 19.94 11.33
C PHE A 450 -36.70 21.33 11.04
N GLN A 451 -36.41 22.30 11.91
CA GLN A 451 -36.99 23.66 11.82
C GLN A 451 -36.77 24.27 10.43
N ARG A 452 -37.85 24.56 9.69
CA ARG A 452 -37.81 24.97 8.27
C ARG A 452 -37.50 26.45 8.05
N THR A 453 -36.72 27.05 8.93
CA THR A 453 -36.24 28.43 8.84
C THR A 453 -34.85 28.46 8.20
N ALA A 454 -34.61 29.43 7.30
CA ALA A 454 -33.33 29.55 6.61
C ALA A 454 -32.15 29.68 7.59
N GLY A 455 -32.33 30.45 8.67
CA GLY A 455 -31.29 30.64 9.69
C GLY A 455 -30.86 29.34 10.38
N HIS A 456 -31.82 28.45 10.69
CA HIS A 456 -31.55 27.18 11.34
C HIS A 456 -30.81 26.22 10.41
N PHE A 457 -31.23 26.14 9.15
CA PHE A 457 -30.57 25.29 8.15
C PHE A 457 -29.11 25.72 7.89
N PHE A 458 -28.86 27.00 7.65
CA PHE A 458 -27.49 27.46 7.38
C PHE A 458 -26.58 27.32 8.60
N THR A 459 -27.11 27.55 9.82
CA THR A 459 -26.34 27.33 11.04
C THR A 459 -25.96 25.86 11.19
N TRP A 460 -26.91 24.96 10.94
CA TRP A 460 -26.68 23.52 10.97
C TRP A 460 -25.60 23.09 9.96
N LEU A 461 -25.70 23.57 8.72
CA LEU A 461 -24.73 23.28 7.66
C LEU A 461 -23.31 23.73 8.04
N VAL A 462 -23.16 24.96 8.55
CA VAL A 462 -21.86 25.50 8.97
C VAL A 462 -21.28 24.71 10.15
N CYS A 463 -22.10 24.33 11.13
CA CYS A 463 -21.64 23.54 12.27
C CYS A 463 -21.09 22.17 11.84
N LEU A 464 -21.82 21.45 10.98
CA LEU A 464 -21.38 20.15 10.48
C LEU A 464 -20.14 20.27 9.58
N TYR A 465 -20.11 21.25 8.67
CA TYR A 465 -18.97 21.45 7.77
C TYR A 465 -17.68 21.76 8.52
N MET A 466 -17.71 22.70 9.47
CA MET A 466 -16.52 23.04 10.28
C MET A 466 -16.06 21.86 11.14
N GLY A 467 -17.02 21.08 11.64
CA GLY A 467 -16.76 19.85 12.37
C GLY A 467 -16.06 18.77 11.54
N LEU A 468 -16.56 18.51 10.33
CA LEU A 468 -15.97 17.56 9.38
C LEU A 468 -14.54 17.95 9.04
N MET A 469 -14.31 19.24 8.75
CA MET A 469 -12.96 19.77 8.47
C MET A 469 -12.01 19.53 9.64
N ALA A 470 -12.44 19.82 10.88
CA ALA A 470 -11.62 19.63 12.07
C ALA A 470 -11.25 18.16 12.29
N LEU A 471 -12.23 17.25 12.21
CA LEU A 471 -12.01 15.81 12.42
C LEU A 471 -11.09 15.21 11.35
N SER A 472 -11.28 15.55 10.08
CA SER A 472 -10.45 14.99 9.02
C SER A 472 -8.97 15.39 9.16
N VAL A 473 -8.69 16.66 9.46
CA VAL A 473 -7.31 17.12 9.62
C VAL A 473 -6.69 16.55 10.91
N MET A 474 -7.49 16.36 11.96
CA MET A 474 -7.05 15.68 13.18
C MET A 474 -6.65 14.22 12.91
N PHE A 475 -7.48 13.43 12.22
CA PHE A 475 -7.12 12.03 11.88
C PHE A 475 -5.92 11.96 10.93
N ARG A 476 -5.78 12.93 10.01
CA ARG A 476 -4.58 13.07 9.17
C ARG A 476 -3.33 13.39 10.00
N ALA A 477 -3.44 14.23 11.03
CA ALA A 477 -2.33 14.54 11.93
C ALA A 477 -1.79 13.27 12.60
N ILE A 478 -2.67 12.39 13.08
CA ILE A 478 -2.27 11.12 13.71
C ILE A 478 -1.47 10.27 12.71
N ALA A 479 -1.96 10.15 11.46
CA ALA A 479 -1.28 9.39 10.41
C ALA A 479 0.15 9.86 10.18
N VAL A 480 0.35 11.19 10.11
CA VAL A 480 1.67 11.82 9.89
C VAL A 480 2.66 11.48 11.00
N PHE A 481 2.23 11.42 12.27
CA PHE A 481 3.13 11.12 13.40
C PHE A 481 3.40 9.62 13.59
N THR A 482 2.76 8.75 12.82
CA THR A 482 2.93 7.29 12.89
C THR A 482 3.78 6.72 11.75
N ASN A 483 4.60 5.72 12.05
CA ASN A 483 5.50 5.08 11.08
C ASN A 483 4.89 3.94 10.28
N SER A 484 3.80 3.34 10.78
CA SER A 484 3.18 2.15 10.18
C SER A 484 1.66 2.34 10.14
N PRO A 485 0.99 1.92 9.05
CA PRO A 485 -0.47 1.97 8.96
C PRO A 485 -1.12 1.14 10.07
N THR A 486 -0.60 -0.05 10.38
CA THR A 486 -1.13 -0.94 11.43
C THR A 486 -1.06 -0.29 12.82
N ARG A 487 0.01 0.48 13.10
CA ARG A 487 0.15 1.20 14.37
C ARG A 487 -0.69 2.48 14.44
N ALA A 488 -1.09 3.04 13.30
CA ALA A 488 -1.94 4.23 13.24
C ALA A 488 -3.40 3.93 13.56
N VAL A 489 -3.87 2.71 13.25
CA VAL A 489 -5.25 2.28 13.56
C VAL A 489 -5.55 2.37 15.06
N LEU A 490 -4.58 2.06 15.92
CA LEU A 490 -4.78 2.10 17.38
C LEU A 490 -5.15 3.50 17.91
N PRO A 491 -4.34 4.56 17.72
CA PRO A 491 -4.71 5.89 18.20
C PRO A 491 -5.95 6.44 17.49
N VAL A 492 -6.12 6.18 16.19
CA VAL A 492 -7.32 6.60 15.45
C VAL A 492 -8.58 5.96 16.04
N GLY A 493 -8.55 4.64 16.22
CA GLY A 493 -9.65 3.87 16.75
C GLY A 493 -10.01 4.22 18.19
N LEU A 494 -8.99 4.39 19.02
CA LEU A 494 -9.16 4.79 20.40
C LEU A 494 -9.81 6.18 20.51
N LEU A 495 -9.28 7.16 19.77
CA LEU A 495 -9.82 8.51 19.77
C LEU A 495 -11.23 8.55 19.19
N LEU A 496 -11.51 7.82 18.10
CA LEU A 496 -12.83 7.76 17.51
C LEU A 496 -13.87 7.23 18.52
N ASN A 497 -13.60 6.13 19.20
CA ASN A 497 -14.53 5.61 20.20
C ASN A 497 -14.70 6.54 21.40
N VAL A 498 -13.60 7.14 21.88
CA VAL A 498 -13.65 8.14 22.96
C VAL A 498 -14.49 9.35 22.55
N PHE A 499 -14.31 9.88 21.34
CA PHE A 499 -15.10 11.01 20.82
C PHE A 499 -16.57 10.64 20.64
N ILE A 500 -16.86 9.44 20.13
CA ILE A 500 -18.24 8.96 20.04
C ILE A 500 -18.89 8.91 21.43
N MET A 501 -18.19 8.39 22.43
CA MET A 501 -18.67 8.25 23.81
C MET A 501 -18.88 9.61 24.50
N TYR A 502 -17.99 10.58 24.27
CA TYR A 502 -17.99 11.91 24.91
C TYR A 502 -18.67 13.02 24.09
N THR A 503 -19.36 12.68 23.00
CA THR A 503 -20.21 13.61 22.22
C THR A 503 -21.26 14.36 23.05
N GLY A 504 -21.63 13.86 24.22
CA GLY A 504 -22.63 14.46 25.10
C GLY A 504 -24.03 13.88 24.98
N PHE A 505 -24.23 12.88 24.10
CA PHE A 505 -25.50 12.14 23.98
C PHE A 505 -25.54 10.89 24.88
N TYR A 506 -24.55 9.99 24.80
CA TYR A 506 -24.50 8.78 25.64
C TYR A 506 -24.33 9.09 27.11
N ILE A 507 -23.41 9.98 27.43
CA ILE A 507 -23.25 10.53 28.76
C ILE A 507 -23.42 12.03 28.66
N THR A 508 -24.45 12.52 29.31
CA THR A 508 -24.68 13.95 29.43
C THR A 508 -23.60 14.56 30.35
N PRO A 509 -23.14 15.80 30.09
CA PRO A 509 -22.15 16.47 30.92
C PRO A 509 -22.36 16.40 32.45
N PRO A 510 -23.60 16.49 32.97
CA PRO A 510 -23.85 16.34 34.41
C PRO A 510 -23.58 14.93 34.95
N GLY A 511 -23.74 13.89 34.11
CA GLY A 511 -23.50 12.49 34.46
C GLY A 511 -22.04 12.04 34.30
N MET A 512 -21.18 12.86 33.68
CA MET A 512 -19.77 12.52 33.47
C MET A 512 -19.01 12.45 34.80
N LYS A 513 -18.20 11.39 34.99
CA LYS A 513 -17.26 11.33 36.12
C LYS A 513 -16.24 12.48 36.00
N VAL A 514 -16.02 13.19 37.11
CA VAL A 514 -15.22 14.43 37.14
C VAL A 514 -13.81 14.24 36.57
N TRP A 515 -13.17 13.10 36.83
CA TRP A 515 -11.80 12.82 36.38
C TRP A 515 -11.66 12.49 34.88
N LEU A 516 -12.76 12.14 34.18
CA LEU A 516 -12.77 11.93 32.72
C LEU A 516 -13.44 13.07 31.96
N SER A 517 -14.14 13.97 32.66
CA SER A 517 -14.88 15.09 32.03
C SER A 517 -14.01 15.99 31.15
N TRP A 518 -12.69 16.06 31.39
CA TRP A 518 -11.79 16.87 30.56
C TRP A 518 -11.66 16.38 29.12
N ILE A 519 -11.93 15.09 28.85
CA ILE A 519 -11.85 14.48 27.52
C ILE A 519 -12.78 15.19 26.54
N ARG A 520 -13.97 15.61 26.98
CA ARG A 520 -14.95 16.33 26.15
C ARG A 520 -14.38 17.62 25.56
N TYR A 521 -13.40 18.25 26.22
CA TYR A 521 -12.81 19.49 25.72
C TYR A 521 -11.91 19.26 24.52
N LEU A 522 -11.38 18.04 24.35
CA LEU A 522 -10.58 17.63 23.21
C LEU A 522 -11.41 17.08 22.05
N ASP A 523 -12.72 16.90 22.24
CA ASP A 523 -13.61 16.24 21.29
C ASP A 523 -14.33 17.24 20.37
N PRO A 524 -13.99 17.30 19.07
CA PRO A 524 -14.71 18.13 18.10
C PRO A 524 -16.19 17.75 17.97
N MET A 525 -16.54 16.46 18.12
CA MET A 525 -17.91 15.96 17.98
C MET A 525 -18.85 16.51 19.05
N TYR A 526 -18.37 16.62 20.30
CA TYR A 526 -19.10 17.27 21.39
C TYR A 526 -19.55 18.69 21.04
N TYR A 527 -18.63 19.51 20.53
CA TYR A 527 -18.93 20.91 20.20
C TYR A 527 -19.95 21.03 19.07
N ILE A 528 -19.90 20.13 18.09
CA ILE A 528 -20.87 20.08 16.99
C ILE A 528 -22.24 19.70 17.53
N PHE A 529 -22.32 18.63 18.33
CA PHE A 529 -23.57 18.14 18.89
C PHE A 529 -24.26 19.19 19.77
N GLU A 530 -23.51 19.86 20.67
CA GLU A 530 -24.03 20.96 21.49
C GLU A 530 -24.59 22.09 20.62
N SER A 531 -23.89 22.50 19.54
CA SER A 531 -24.34 23.57 18.65
C SER A 531 -25.59 23.22 17.86
N ILE A 532 -25.65 22.03 17.25
CA ILE A 532 -26.80 21.63 16.43
C ILE A 532 -28.03 21.33 17.30
N ALA A 533 -27.85 20.77 18.50
CA ALA A 533 -28.95 20.55 19.45
C ALA A 533 -29.55 21.88 19.93
N LEU A 534 -28.71 22.85 20.31
CA LEU A 534 -29.16 24.20 20.68
C LEU A 534 -29.86 24.91 19.52
N ASN A 535 -29.37 24.72 18.29
CA ASN A 535 -29.98 25.30 17.10
C ASN A 535 -31.39 24.72 16.86
N GLU A 536 -31.54 23.40 16.90
CA GLU A 536 -32.78 22.73 16.50
C GLU A 536 -33.86 22.71 17.59
N ILE A 537 -33.47 22.48 18.85
CA ILE A 537 -34.43 22.29 19.94
C ILE A 537 -34.54 23.55 20.81
N GLY A 538 -33.46 24.33 20.94
CA GLY A 538 -33.41 25.47 21.88
C GLY A 538 -34.50 26.51 21.65
N ASP A 539 -34.82 26.81 20.39
CA ASP A 539 -35.84 27.82 20.02
C ASP A 539 -37.27 27.25 19.92
N GLY A 540 -37.45 25.92 20.09
CA GLY A 540 -38.73 25.23 19.93
C GLY A 540 -39.59 25.17 21.20
N SER A 541 -40.91 25.03 21.02
CA SER A 541 -41.87 24.71 22.07
C SER A 541 -42.57 23.39 21.77
N TYR A 542 -42.62 22.47 22.73
CA TYR A 542 -43.09 21.11 22.53
C TYR A 542 -44.30 20.81 23.43
N GLN A 543 -45.35 20.23 22.84
CA GLN A 543 -46.52 19.80 23.62
C GLN A 543 -46.23 18.49 24.34
N CYS A 544 -46.66 18.37 25.60
CA CYS A 544 -46.52 17.13 26.35
C CYS A 544 -47.37 16.01 25.71
N SER A 545 -46.73 14.91 25.34
CA SER A 545 -47.41 13.69 24.86
C SER A 545 -48.31 13.13 25.95
N SER A 546 -49.44 12.54 25.57
CA SER A 546 -50.39 11.91 26.50
C SER A 546 -49.77 10.79 27.34
N ASP A 547 -48.66 10.21 26.87
CA ASP A 547 -47.90 9.22 27.63
C ASP A 547 -47.01 9.82 28.73
N HIS A 548 -46.67 11.10 28.64
CA HIS A 548 -45.80 11.79 29.60
C HIS A 548 -46.58 12.70 30.56
N ILE A 549 -47.90 12.87 30.40
CA ILE A 549 -48.72 13.65 31.33
C ILE A 549 -48.90 12.87 32.63
N VAL A 550 -48.59 13.49 33.76
CA VAL A 550 -48.71 12.87 35.09
C VAL A 550 -49.41 13.82 36.07
N PRO A 551 -50.45 13.35 36.79
CA PRO A 551 -51.22 12.12 36.56
C PRO A 551 -52.13 12.23 35.32
N ARG A 552 -52.34 11.10 34.63
CA ARG A 552 -53.23 10.98 33.46
C ARG A 552 -54.42 10.05 33.74
N GLY A 553 -55.55 10.33 33.08
CA GLY A 553 -56.81 9.60 33.27
C GLY A 553 -58.02 10.52 33.20
N ALA A 554 -59.22 9.93 33.23
CA ALA A 554 -60.47 10.68 33.01
C ALA A 554 -60.77 11.67 34.15
N LYS A 555 -60.25 11.43 35.37
CA LYS A 555 -60.38 12.33 36.53
C LYS A 555 -59.51 13.60 36.42
N TYR A 556 -58.48 13.62 35.57
CA TYR A 556 -57.48 14.69 35.54
C TYR A 556 -57.65 15.58 34.30
N ASN A 557 -58.63 16.49 34.33
CA ASN A 557 -58.88 17.45 33.25
C ASN A 557 -58.28 18.83 33.49
N ASP A 558 -57.88 19.14 34.73
CA ASP A 558 -57.31 20.43 35.09
C ASP A 558 -55.77 20.37 35.01
N THR A 559 -55.20 21.15 34.10
CA THR A 559 -53.76 21.20 33.85
C THR A 559 -52.97 21.70 35.05
N THR A 560 -53.58 22.42 36.00
CA THR A 560 -52.90 22.96 37.18
C THR A 560 -52.37 21.88 38.11
N PHE A 561 -53.01 20.71 38.14
CA PHE A 561 -52.60 19.55 38.94
C PHE A 561 -51.80 18.52 38.13
N GLN A 562 -51.41 18.86 36.91
CA GLN A 562 -50.64 18.01 36.01
C GLN A 562 -49.24 18.57 35.78
N THR A 563 -48.30 17.67 35.51
CA THR A 563 -46.96 18.00 35.03
C THR A 563 -46.59 17.09 33.86
N CYS A 564 -45.59 17.51 33.09
CA CYS A 564 -45.01 16.67 32.07
C CYS A 564 -43.81 15.91 32.66
N ALA A 565 -43.80 14.59 32.58
CA ALA A 565 -42.74 13.73 33.12
C ALA A 565 -41.48 13.71 32.24
N VAL A 566 -40.96 14.89 31.90
CA VAL A 566 -39.75 15.12 31.11
C VAL A 566 -38.94 16.22 31.79
N SER A 567 -37.62 16.07 31.81
CA SER A 567 -36.69 17.04 32.40
C SER A 567 -36.90 18.46 31.86
N GLY A 568 -36.90 19.45 32.75
CA GLY A 568 -37.11 20.86 32.40
C GLY A 568 -38.58 21.28 32.28
N SER A 569 -39.54 20.40 32.60
CA SER A 569 -40.95 20.76 32.73
C SER A 569 -41.22 21.65 33.95
N VAL A 570 -42.27 22.46 33.86
CA VAL A 570 -42.73 23.32 34.95
C VAL A 570 -44.10 22.82 35.41
N PRO A 571 -44.33 22.60 36.72
CA PRO A 571 -45.63 22.15 37.23
C PRO A 571 -46.77 23.06 36.75
N GLY A 572 -47.88 22.47 36.29
CA GLY A 572 -49.04 23.20 35.80
C GLY A 572 -48.97 23.65 34.33
N ASN A 573 -47.87 23.38 33.62
CA ASN A 573 -47.70 23.76 32.22
C ASN A 573 -47.37 22.54 31.33
N LEU A 574 -48.27 22.24 30.39
CA LEU A 574 -48.10 21.12 29.44
C LEU A 574 -47.30 21.51 28.18
N ASN A 575 -46.90 22.77 28.03
CA ASN A 575 -45.97 23.21 26.98
C ASN A 575 -44.55 23.31 27.54
N LEU A 576 -43.67 22.44 27.04
CA LEU A 576 -42.26 22.41 27.40
C LEU A 576 -41.44 23.35 26.50
N SER A 577 -40.66 24.25 27.10
CA SER A 577 -39.67 25.06 26.37
C SER A 577 -38.43 24.22 26.08
N GLY A 578 -38.02 24.16 24.81
CA GLY A 578 -36.85 23.40 24.39
C GLY A 578 -35.52 23.87 25.01
N ASN A 579 -35.38 25.17 25.29
CA ASN A 579 -34.21 25.71 26.01
C ASN A 579 -34.12 25.19 27.46
N LEU A 580 -35.25 25.10 28.16
CA LEU A 580 -35.28 24.53 29.52
C LEU A 580 -35.00 23.03 29.50
N TYR A 581 -35.55 22.31 28.52
CA TYR A 581 -35.27 20.89 28.31
C TYR A 581 -33.78 20.63 28.09
N ILE A 582 -33.16 21.32 27.12
CA ILE A 582 -31.74 21.14 26.82
C ILE A 582 -30.86 21.49 28.02
N LEU A 583 -31.18 22.58 28.73
CA LEU A 583 -30.42 23.00 29.91
C LEU A 583 -30.54 21.99 31.05
N ALA A 584 -31.74 21.46 31.30
CA ALA A 584 -31.97 20.50 32.38
C ALA A 584 -31.39 19.11 32.06
N GLU A 585 -31.56 18.61 30.84
CA GLU A 585 -31.15 17.26 30.45
C GLU A 585 -29.67 17.17 30.08
N TYR A 586 -29.16 18.11 29.28
CA TYR A 586 -27.79 18.08 28.74
C TYR A 586 -26.85 19.12 29.38
N GLY A 587 -27.38 20.13 30.08
CA GLY A 587 -26.56 21.22 30.64
C GLY A 587 -26.01 22.20 29.59
N PHE A 588 -26.53 22.17 28.35
CA PHE A 588 -26.06 23.07 27.29
C PHE A 588 -26.65 24.48 27.44
N LYS A 589 -25.82 25.49 27.18
CA LYS A 589 -26.20 26.91 27.31
C LYS A 589 -26.28 27.56 25.94
N TYR A 590 -27.33 28.34 25.70
CA TYR A 590 -27.57 29.01 24.41
C TYR A 590 -26.38 29.83 23.88
N MET A 591 -25.62 30.48 24.78
CA MET A 591 -24.42 31.25 24.43
C MET A 591 -23.31 30.40 23.77
N HIS A 592 -23.33 29.08 23.91
CA HIS A 592 -22.30 28.19 23.37
C HIS A 592 -22.45 27.94 21.85
N LYS A 593 -23.63 28.21 21.28
CA LYS A 593 -23.98 27.91 19.88
C LYS A 593 -22.91 28.32 18.87
N TRP A 594 -22.48 29.59 18.90
CA TRP A 594 -21.44 30.12 17.98
C TRP A 594 -20.01 30.00 18.51
N ARG A 595 -19.81 29.97 19.83
CA ARG A 595 -18.50 29.73 20.45
C ARG A 595 -17.89 28.42 19.95
N ASN A 596 -18.70 27.37 19.91
CA ASN A 596 -18.29 26.03 19.53
C ASN A 596 -17.85 25.93 18.05
N VAL A 597 -18.46 26.70 17.14
CA VAL A 597 -18.00 26.82 15.76
C VAL A 597 -16.60 27.42 15.71
N GLY A 598 -16.34 28.46 16.51
CA GLY A 598 -15.01 29.05 16.67
C GLY A 598 -13.97 28.08 17.24
N ILE A 599 -14.36 27.23 18.19
CA ILE A 599 -13.48 26.20 18.75
C ILE A 599 -13.11 25.15 17.70
N ASN A 600 -14.09 24.67 16.91
CA ASN A 600 -13.80 23.72 15.82
C ASN A 600 -12.95 24.35 14.70
N ALA A 601 -13.14 25.63 14.39
CA ALA A 601 -12.24 26.36 13.51
C ALA A 601 -10.81 26.41 14.05
N ALA A 602 -10.64 26.62 15.36
CA ALA A 602 -9.34 26.60 16.01
C ALA A 602 -8.70 25.20 15.96
N PHE A 603 -9.47 24.13 16.17
CA PHE A 603 -8.98 22.75 16.01
C PHE A 603 -8.50 22.48 14.59
N PHE A 604 -9.28 22.87 13.58
CA PHE A 604 -8.89 22.74 12.18
C PHE A 604 -7.54 23.43 11.91
N VAL A 605 -7.38 24.68 12.33
CA VAL A 605 -6.12 25.43 12.14
C VAL A 605 -4.96 24.78 12.92
N PHE A 606 -5.20 24.39 14.17
CA PHE A 606 -4.17 23.77 15.03
C PHE A 606 -3.66 22.46 14.44
N PHE A 607 -4.56 21.55 14.05
CA PHE A 607 -4.16 20.28 13.46
C PHE A 607 -3.59 20.45 12.05
N ALA A 608 -4.02 21.47 11.29
CA ALA A 608 -3.40 21.79 10.00
C ALA A 608 -1.93 22.18 10.19
N ILE A 609 -1.63 23.03 11.18
CA ILE A 609 -0.25 23.40 11.54
C ILE A 609 0.54 22.17 12.00
N LEU A 610 -0.05 21.30 12.83
CA LEU A 610 0.61 20.07 13.27
C LEU A 610 0.91 19.12 12.11
N VAL A 611 0.00 18.97 11.14
CA VAL A 611 0.22 18.19 9.92
C VAL A 611 1.38 18.77 9.11
N THR A 612 1.40 20.09 8.90
CA THR A 612 2.48 20.78 8.18
C THR A 612 3.84 20.59 8.86
N ILE A 613 3.92 20.83 10.17
CA ILE A 613 5.16 20.65 10.94
C ILE A 613 5.57 19.17 10.99
N GLY A 614 4.58 18.30 11.20
CA GLY A 614 4.75 16.86 11.25
C GLY A 614 5.38 16.34 9.96
N MET A 615 4.81 16.65 8.80
CA MET A 615 5.34 16.23 7.51
C MET A 615 6.74 16.80 7.23
N GLU A 616 7.02 18.03 7.66
CA GLU A 616 8.34 18.65 7.47
C GLU A 616 9.43 17.96 8.31
N ARG A 617 9.12 17.72 9.59
CA ARG A 617 10.05 17.10 10.55
C ARG A 617 10.10 15.58 10.50
N PHE A 618 9.15 14.95 9.82
CA PHE A 618 9.15 13.50 9.72
C PHE A 618 10.38 13.04 8.93
N ARG A 619 11.36 12.50 9.64
CA ARG A 619 12.41 11.64 9.07
C ARG A 619 11.92 10.23 9.25
N ASN A 620 11.76 9.49 8.16
CA ASN A 620 11.67 8.04 8.27
C ASN A 620 12.88 7.58 9.09
N ALA A 621 12.64 6.69 10.05
CA ALA A 621 13.68 6.03 10.81
C ALA A 621 14.42 5.07 9.88
N THR A 622 15.22 5.66 8.99
CA THR A 622 16.12 5.04 8.03
C THR A 622 15.38 4.11 7.07
N GLU A 623 15.60 4.28 5.76
CA GLU A 623 15.60 3.09 4.90
C GLU A 623 16.62 2.15 5.55
N ARG A 624 16.16 1.22 6.39
CA ARG A 624 17.00 0.17 6.95
C ARG A 624 17.47 -0.61 5.74
N MET A 625 18.64 -0.23 5.24
CA MET A 625 19.38 -0.92 4.20
C MET A 625 19.26 -2.41 4.48
N SER A 626 18.44 -3.10 3.67
CA SER A 626 18.15 -4.54 3.69
C SER A 626 18.54 -5.26 4.98
N THR A 627 17.96 -4.91 6.13
CA THR A 627 18.09 -5.74 7.35
C THR A 627 17.44 -7.08 7.03
N ILE A 628 18.25 -8.12 6.88
CA ILE A 628 17.78 -9.49 6.66
C ILE A 628 17.36 -10.02 8.03
N TYR A 629 16.08 -10.38 8.14
CA TYR A 629 15.55 -10.90 9.39
C TYR A 629 15.69 -12.42 9.43
N TYR A 630 16.27 -12.98 10.50
CA TYR A 630 16.44 -14.43 10.65
C TYR A 630 15.49 -15.02 11.67
N GLN A 631 15.10 -16.27 11.45
CA GLN A 631 14.36 -17.05 12.44
C GLN A 631 15.28 -17.45 13.60
N LYS A 632 14.79 -17.28 14.84
CA LYS A 632 15.50 -17.74 16.05
C LYS A 632 15.38 -19.27 16.11
N LEU A 633 16.41 -19.99 15.65
CA LEU A 633 16.51 -21.43 15.89
C LEU A 633 16.82 -21.68 17.38
N PRO A 634 16.31 -22.76 17.99
CA PRO A 634 16.75 -23.18 19.32
C PRO A 634 18.25 -23.47 19.21
N TRP A 635 19.06 -22.70 19.95
CA TRP A 635 20.52 -22.78 19.95
C TRP A 635 21.00 -24.22 20.11
N THR A 636 21.45 -24.84 19.02
CA THR A 636 22.45 -25.90 19.06
C THR A 636 23.82 -25.23 19.11
N ASN A 637 24.69 -25.71 20.00
CA ASN A 637 26.03 -25.18 20.22
C ASN A 637 26.88 -25.27 18.94
N THR A 638 26.80 -24.29 18.06
CA THR A 638 27.88 -23.97 17.14
C THR A 638 28.62 -22.77 17.69
N SER A 639 29.89 -23.03 17.98
CA SER A 639 30.85 -22.11 18.58
C SER A 639 30.81 -20.73 17.97
N THR A 640 30.84 -19.73 18.84
CA THR A 640 31.24 -18.36 18.57
C THR A 640 32.66 -18.33 17.97
N SER A 641 32.80 -18.62 16.69
CA SER A 641 33.99 -18.32 15.91
C SER A 641 33.65 -17.16 14.98
N ASP A 642 34.17 -16.00 15.34
CA ASP A 642 34.34 -14.77 14.56
C ASP A 642 33.13 -14.25 13.78
N LEU A 643 32.78 -13.00 14.10
CA LEU A 643 32.02 -12.06 13.26
C LEU A 643 32.81 -11.77 11.96
N ALA A 644 33.11 -12.80 11.19
CA ALA A 644 33.66 -12.71 9.85
C ALA A 644 32.53 -12.26 8.92
N ASP A 645 32.81 -11.19 8.22
CA ASP A 645 31.98 -10.51 7.22
C ASP A 645 31.48 -11.50 6.16
N VAL A 646 30.26 -12.03 6.34
CA VAL A 646 29.65 -13.08 5.48
C VAL A 646 29.38 -12.58 4.05
N GLU A 647 29.49 -11.26 3.80
CA GLU A 647 29.37 -10.67 2.46
C GLU A 647 30.67 -10.65 1.66
N LYS A 648 31.81 -11.13 2.19
CA LYS A 648 32.96 -11.41 1.31
C LYS A 648 32.60 -12.62 0.46
N PRO A 649 32.44 -12.49 -0.88
CA PRO A 649 32.49 -13.69 -1.70
C PRO A 649 33.84 -14.36 -1.40
N PRO A 650 33.91 -15.70 -1.27
CA PRO A 650 35.19 -16.34 -1.21
C PRO A 650 35.99 -15.83 -2.41
N VAL A 651 37.15 -15.23 -2.15
CA VAL A 651 38.09 -14.89 -3.20
C VAL A 651 38.39 -16.21 -3.89
N THR A 652 37.79 -16.45 -5.05
CA THR A 652 38.12 -17.56 -5.93
C THR A 652 39.47 -17.24 -6.57
N THR A 653 40.53 -17.33 -5.78
CA THR A 653 41.80 -17.88 -6.26
C THR A 653 41.54 -19.34 -6.58
N ASP A 654 41.05 -19.56 -7.80
CA ASP A 654 41.33 -20.71 -8.67
C ASP A 654 40.20 -20.88 -9.68
N LEU A 655 40.46 -20.40 -10.90
CA LEU A 655 39.94 -20.99 -12.15
C LEU A 655 40.71 -22.28 -12.49
N GLY A 656 41.21 -23.00 -11.48
CA GLY A 656 41.75 -24.34 -11.58
C GLY A 656 40.61 -25.34 -11.49
N GLY A 657 40.57 -26.30 -12.42
CA GLY A 657 39.47 -27.22 -12.61
C GLY A 657 38.93 -27.83 -11.34
N PHE A 658 37.61 -27.74 -11.18
CA PHE A 658 36.88 -28.77 -10.46
C PHE A 658 36.90 -30.02 -11.33
N ASP A 659 37.93 -30.84 -11.16
CA ASP A 659 37.78 -32.27 -11.37
C ASP A 659 36.72 -32.74 -10.37
N VAL A 660 35.54 -33.07 -10.90
CA VAL A 660 34.54 -33.87 -10.19
C VAL A 660 35.21 -35.22 -9.91
N THR A 661 35.84 -35.34 -8.75
CA THR A 661 36.27 -36.63 -8.21
C THR A 661 35.02 -37.43 -7.85
N SER A 662 34.52 -38.17 -8.84
CA SER A 662 33.94 -39.53 -8.82
C SER A 662 33.10 -40.05 -7.63
N ASN A 663 32.62 -39.25 -6.68
CA ASN A 663 31.83 -39.75 -5.53
C ASN A 663 30.63 -38.89 -5.10
N ASP A 664 30.33 -37.76 -5.75
CA ASP A 664 29.18 -36.88 -5.41
C ASP A 664 28.05 -36.88 -6.48
N GLU A 665 27.98 -37.90 -7.33
CA GLU A 665 26.87 -38.10 -8.29
C GLU A 665 25.51 -38.37 -7.61
N ALA A 666 25.46 -38.52 -6.28
CA ALA A 666 24.23 -38.80 -5.54
C ALA A 666 23.35 -37.56 -5.27
N ALA A 667 23.90 -36.33 -5.32
CA ALA A 667 23.13 -35.11 -5.01
C ALA A 667 22.44 -34.49 -6.24
N SER A 668 22.92 -34.81 -7.44
CA SER A 668 22.18 -34.67 -8.69
C SER A 668 21.40 -35.95 -8.92
N SER A 669 20.42 -36.25 -8.06
CA SER A 669 19.40 -37.24 -8.40
C SER A 669 18.82 -36.78 -9.74
N ARG A 670 19.17 -37.50 -10.81
CA ARG A 670 18.69 -37.27 -12.18
C ARG A 670 17.20 -36.96 -12.06
N LEU A 671 16.79 -35.76 -12.50
CA LEU A 671 15.38 -35.49 -12.75
C LEU A 671 14.95 -36.64 -13.68
N GLU A 672 14.23 -37.63 -13.15
CA GLU A 672 13.84 -38.82 -13.91
C GLU A 672 13.22 -38.39 -15.25
N GLU A 673 13.64 -39.07 -16.31
CA GLU A 673 13.53 -38.70 -17.72
C GLU A 673 12.08 -38.69 -18.26
N ASP A 674 11.21 -37.83 -17.73
CA ASP A 674 9.93 -37.52 -18.39
C ASP A 674 10.15 -36.38 -19.41
N HIS A 675 10.64 -36.77 -20.59
CA HIS A 675 10.92 -35.86 -21.70
C HIS A 675 9.62 -35.49 -22.43
N HIS A 676 9.00 -34.40 -22.00
CA HIS A 676 7.80 -33.83 -22.61
C HIS A 676 8.15 -32.75 -23.65
N VAL A 677 7.62 -32.87 -24.87
CA VAL A 677 7.71 -31.83 -25.90
C VAL A 677 6.47 -30.94 -25.79
N PHE A 678 6.68 -29.63 -25.68
CA PHE A 678 5.59 -28.65 -25.69
C PHE A 678 5.57 -27.91 -27.02
N ALA A 679 4.45 -27.95 -27.74
CA ALA A 679 4.33 -27.42 -29.09
C ALA A 679 3.05 -26.57 -29.25
N TRP A 680 3.09 -25.59 -30.13
CA TRP A 680 1.94 -24.76 -30.47
C TRP A 680 1.90 -24.42 -31.96
N GLU A 681 0.69 -24.32 -32.48
CA GLU A 681 0.43 -24.15 -33.90
C GLU A 681 -0.53 -22.99 -34.12
N GLU A 682 -0.11 -22.04 -34.96
CA GLU A 682 -0.91 -20.93 -35.49
C GLU A 682 -1.66 -20.12 -34.41
N LEU A 683 -1.02 -19.91 -33.26
CA LEU A 683 -1.61 -19.16 -32.15
C LEU A 683 -1.94 -17.73 -32.55
N SER A 684 -3.21 -17.37 -32.41
CA SER A 684 -3.73 -16.03 -32.66
C SER A 684 -4.64 -15.59 -31.51
N LEU A 685 -4.44 -14.36 -31.03
CA LEU A 685 -5.23 -13.81 -29.92
C LEU A 685 -5.91 -12.51 -30.36
N GLU A 686 -7.24 -12.53 -30.39
CA GLU A 686 -8.08 -11.37 -30.75
C GLU A 686 -8.82 -10.84 -29.52
N LEU A 687 -8.69 -9.53 -29.28
CA LEU A 687 -9.53 -8.83 -28.30
C LEU A 687 -10.91 -8.52 -28.89
N GLY A 688 -11.91 -8.28 -28.02
CA GLY A 688 -13.30 -8.03 -28.44
C GLY A 688 -13.51 -6.74 -29.25
N ASP A 689 -12.51 -5.87 -29.31
CA ASP A 689 -12.46 -4.66 -30.17
C ASP A 689 -11.86 -4.95 -31.57
N GLY A 690 -11.57 -6.21 -31.88
CA GLY A 690 -10.97 -6.64 -33.16
C GLY A 690 -9.45 -6.48 -33.21
N LYS A 691 -8.82 -6.01 -32.14
CA LYS A 691 -7.37 -5.85 -32.09
C LYS A 691 -6.69 -7.21 -31.92
N ARG A 692 -5.91 -7.63 -32.93
CA ARG A 692 -5.02 -8.80 -32.85
C ARG A 692 -3.77 -8.47 -32.04
N LEU A 693 -3.50 -9.27 -31.02
CA LEU A 693 -2.28 -9.19 -30.20
C LEU A 693 -1.22 -10.22 -30.62
N LEU A 694 -1.66 -11.37 -31.14
CA LEU A 694 -0.82 -12.45 -31.66
C LEU A 694 -1.38 -12.88 -33.01
N HIS A 695 -0.51 -13.23 -33.95
CA HIS A 695 -0.87 -13.56 -35.32
C HIS A 695 -0.13 -14.81 -35.80
N GLU A 696 -0.82 -15.95 -35.85
CA GLU A 696 -0.35 -17.22 -36.41
C GLU A 696 1.05 -17.63 -35.91
N VAL A 697 1.29 -17.51 -34.62
CA VAL A 697 2.60 -17.85 -34.04
C VAL A 697 2.69 -19.37 -33.83
N SER A 698 3.72 -20.00 -34.38
CA SER A 698 4.00 -21.44 -34.23
C SER A 698 5.39 -21.67 -33.64
N GLY A 699 5.59 -22.79 -32.93
CA GLY A 699 6.87 -23.15 -32.32
C GLY A 699 6.77 -24.34 -31.37
N TRP A 700 7.92 -24.80 -30.85
CA TRP A 700 8.00 -25.88 -29.88
C TRP A 700 9.15 -25.69 -28.90
N LEU A 701 9.20 -26.51 -27.86
CA LEU A 701 10.28 -26.54 -26.88
C LEU A 701 10.76 -27.97 -26.70
N GLN A 702 12.07 -28.18 -26.88
CA GLN A 702 12.67 -29.49 -26.68
C GLN A 702 13.03 -29.72 -25.19
N PRO A 703 12.93 -30.96 -24.70
CA PRO A 703 13.36 -31.33 -23.36
C PRO A 703 14.79 -30.85 -23.04
N GLY A 704 14.97 -30.19 -21.90
CA GLY A 704 16.28 -29.68 -21.45
C GLY A 704 16.81 -28.47 -22.22
N SER A 705 16.06 -27.94 -23.19
CA SER A 705 16.45 -26.74 -23.95
C SER A 705 16.10 -25.46 -23.20
N MET A 706 16.91 -24.43 -23.42
CA MET A 706 16.69 -23.08 -22.92
C MET A 706 16.37 -22.13 -24.09
N THR A 707 15.09 -21.76 -24.22
CA THR A 707 14.59 -20.92 -25.31
C THR A 707 14.32 -19.50 -24.83
N ALA A 708 14.88 -18.51 -25.54
CA ALA A 708 14.63 -17.09 -25.30
C ALA A 708 13.53 -16.55 -26.21
N LEU A 709 12.62 -15.77 -25.63
CA LEU A 709 11.55 -15.06 -26.34
C LEU A 709 11.90 -13.57 -26.36
N MET A 710 12.27 -13.07 -27.54
CA MET A 710 12.88 -11.75 -27.71
C MET A 710 12.08 -10.93 -28.73
N GLY A 711 12.24 -9.61 -28.69
CA GLY A 711 11.49 -8.69 -29.54
C GLY A 711 11.32 -7.33 -28.90
N MET A 712 10.81 -6.37 -29.69
CA MET A 712 10.60 -5.00 -29.21
C MET A 712 9.56 -4.93 -28.07
N SER A 713 9.61 -3.88 -27.26
CA SER A 713 8.55 -3.63 -26.27
C SER A 713 7.19 -3.48 -26.97
N GLY A 714 6.19 -4.23 -26.52
CA GLY A 714 4.87 -4.26 -27.16
C GLY A 714 4.72 -5.23 -28.34
N ALA A 715 5.75 -6.02 -28.67
CA ALA A 715 5.67 -7.06 -29.71
C ALA A 715 4.76 -8.25 -29.35
N GLY A 716 4.22 -8.32 -28.13
CA GLY A 716 3.37 -9.42 -27.67
C GLY A 716 4.10 -10.55 -26.93
N LYS A 717 5.34 -10.33 -26.46
CA LYS A 717 6.15 -11.34 -25.74
C LYS A 717 5.46 -11.90 -24.49
N THR A 718 5.11 -11.03 -23.54
CA THR A 718 4.40 -11.42 -22.32
C THR A 718 3.01 -11.97 -22.64
N THR A 719 2.34 -11.40 -23.65
CA THR A 719 1.07 -11.93 -24.14
C THR A 719 1.22 -13.38 -24.62
N LEU A 720 2.24 -13.70 -25.43
CA LEU A 720 2.50 -15.06 -25.88
C LEU A 720 2.84 -15.97 -24.71
N LEU A 721 3.71 -15.52 -23.79
CA LEU A 721 4.07 -16.29 -22.59
C LEU A 721 2.83 -16.62 -21.74
N ASP A 722 1.96 -15.64 -21.48
CA ASP A 722 0.72 -15.82 -20.72
C ASP A 722 -0.29 -16.71 -21.46
N THR A 723 -0.30 -16.63 -22.80
CA THR A 723 -1.15 -17.49 -23.65
C THR A 723 -0.71 -18.95 -23.54
N LEU A 724 0.60 -19.21 -23.70
CA LEU A 724 1.19 -20.54 -23.58
C LEU A 724 1.00 -21.12 -22.18
N ALA A 725 1.02 -20.28 -21.15
CA ALA A 725 0.76 -20.66 -19.77
C ALA A 725 -0.75 -20.80 -19.42
N GLN A 726 -1.66 -20.58 -20.36
CA GLN A 726 -3.13 -20.56 -20.17
C GLN A 726 -3.62 -19.58 -19.08
N ARG A 727 -3.02 -18.38 -19.02
CA ARG A 727 -3.35 -17.34 -18.01
C ARG A 727 -4.24 -16.23 -18.53
N ILE A 728 -4.46 -16.15 -19.85
CA ILE A 728 -5.28 -15.11 -20.46
C ILE A 728 -6.78 -15.49 -20.36
N ASN A 729 -7.55 -14.63 -19.69
CA ASN A 729 -9.01 -14.74 -19.58
C ASN A 729 -9.78 -13.81 -20.54
N ILE A 730 -9.07 -13.11 -21.42
CA ILE A 730 -9.61 -12.00 -22.22
C ILE A 730 -9.31 -12.23 -23.69
N GLY A 731 -10.32 -12.09 -24.55
CA GLY A 731 -10.20 -12.31 -25.98
C GLY A 731 -10.50 -13.74 -26.41
N VAL A 732 -10.47 -13.97 -27.71
CA VAL A 732 -10.67 -15.28 -28.34
C VAL A 732 -9.30 -15.80 -28.77
N LEU A 733 -8.93 -16.95 -28.22
CA LEU A 733 -7.73 -17.67 -28.62
C LEU A 733 -8.07 -18.62 -29.78
N SER A 734 -7.31 -18.52 -30.86
CA SER A 734 -7.34 -19.43 -32.01
C SER A 734 -5.98 -20.12 -32.15
N GLY A 735 -5.96 -21.31 -32.75
CA GLY A 735 -4.76 -22.16 -32.84
C GLY A 735 -4.76 -23.31 -31.84
N GLY A 736 -3.76 -24.18 -31.93
CA GLY A 736 -3.61 -25.39 -31.12
C GLY A 736 -2.46 -25.30 -30.12
N LEU A 737 -2.67 -25.82 -28.91
CA LEU A 737 -1.65 -25.99 -27.88
C LEU A 737 -1.53 -27.48 -27.55
N TYR A 738 -0.32 -28.02 -27.69
CA TYR A 738 -0.08 -29.45 -27.60
C TYR A 738 1.05 -29.78 -26.62
N LEU A 739 0.87 -30.86 -25.88
CA LEU A 739 1.87 -31.51 -25.05
C LEU A 739 2.03 -32.93 -25.58
N ASP A 740 3.22 -33.25 -26.10
CA ASP A 740 3.49 -34.55 -26.73
C ASP A 740 2.47 -34.92 -27.82
N GLY A 741 2.12 -33.96 -28.69
CA GLY A 741 1.11 -34.13 -29.75
C GLY A 741 -0.35 -34.15 -29.26
N CYS A 742 -0.61 -34.26 -27.96
CA CYS A 742 -1.95 -34.25 -27.38
C CYS A 742 -2.38 -32.84 -26.96
N PRO A 743 -3.68 -32.48 -26.99
CA PRO A 743 -4.15 -31.21 -26.47
C PRO A 743 -3.85 -31.06 -24.96
N LEU A 744 -3.64 -29.82 -24.52
CA LEU A 744 -3.25 -29.49 -23.16
C LEU A 744 -4.21 -30.07 -22.08
N PRO A 745 -3.68 -30.77 -21.05
CA PRO A 745 -4.47 -31.28 -19.94
C PRO A 745 -4.91 -30.17 -18.96
N GLN A 746 -6.00 -30.37 -18.21
CA GLN A 746 -6.43 -29.38 -17.19
C GLN A 746 -5.41 -29.21 -16.07
N SER A 747 -4.60 -30.24 -15.82
CA SER A 747 -3.51 -30.24 -14.85
C SER A 747 -2.29 -29.39 -15.27
N MET A 748 -2.29 -28.77 -16.46
CA MET A 748 -1.15 -28.01 -17.00
C MET A 748 -0.63 -26.94 -16.03
N GLY A 749 -1.51 -26.09 -15.48
CA GLY A 749 -1.09 -25.01 -14.58
C GLY A 749 -0.41 -25.48 -13.29
N ARG A 750 -0.58 -26.75 -12.91
CA ARG A 750 0.12 -27.37 -11.78
C ARG A 750 1.49 -27.92 -12.19
N ARG A 751 1.55 -28.56 -13.36
CA ARG A 751 2.74 -29.25 -13.91
C ARG A 751 3.76 -28.29 -14.54
N THR A 752 3.39 -27.04 -14.78
CA THR A 752 4.32 -25.98 -15.22
C THR A 752 4.70 -25.04 -14.10
N GLY A 753 5.96 -24.59 -14.11
CA GLY A 753 6.40 -23.51 -13.24
C GLY A 753 6.25 -22.17 -13.97
N PHE A 754 5.82 -21.11 -13.29
CA PHE A 754 5.78 -19.78 -13.88
C PHE A 754 6.31 -18.74 -12.89
N VAL A 755 7.46 -18.15 -13.25
CA VAL A 755 8.09 -17.09 -12.48
C VAL A 755 7.63 -15.75 -13.05
N HIS A 756 6.85 -15.01 -12.26
CA HIS A 756 6.39 -13.68 -12.62
C HIS A 756 7.57 -12.67 -12.68
N GLN A 757 7.35 -11.58 -13.42
CA GLN A 757 8.26 -10.43 -13.44
C GLN A 757 8.47 -9.87 -12.02
N ASN A 758 7.38 -9.67 -11.28
CA ASN A 758 7.41 -9.26 -9.88
C ASN A 758 7.54 -10.46 -8.94
N ASP A 759 8.48 -10.40 -8.00
CA ASP A 759 8.68 -11.46 -7.01
C ASP A 759 7.62 -11.37 -5.91
N ILE A 760 6.46 -12.00 -6.11
CA ILE A 760 5.34 -11.98 -5.16
C ILE A 760 5.55 -13.08 -4.12
N HIS A 761 5.85 -12.69 -2.88
CA HIS A 761 6.02 -13.60 -1.74
C HIS A 761 5.36 -13.04 -0.50
N LEU A 762 5.05 -13.93 0.46
CA LEU A 762 4.57 -13.51 1.76
C LEU A 762 5.77 -12.94 2.53
N ASP A 763 5.66 -11.69 2.95
CA ASP A 763 6.72 -10.93 3.60
C ASP A 763 7.25 -11.56 4.88
N SER A 764 6.40 -12.25 5.65
CA SER A 764 6.74 -12.93 6.91
C SER A 764 7.27 -14.36 6.76
N SER A 765 7.24 -14.93 5.54
CA SER A 765 7.71 -16.30 5.27
C SER A 765 9.23 -16.34 5.18
N THR A 766 9.83 -17.43 5.66
CA THR A 766 11.23 -17.73 5.32
C THR A 766 11.34 -18.30 3.91
N VAL A 767 12.55 -18.27 3.34
CA VAL A 767 12.84 -18.90 2.03
C VAL A 767 12.46 -20.38 2.06
N ARG A 768 12.95 -21.13 3.05
CA ARG A 768 12.67 -22.55 3.21
C ARG A 768 11.17 -22.84 3.33
N GLU A 769 10.44 -22.06 4.12
CA GLU A 769 8.99 -22.24 4.27
C GLU A 769 8.22 -21.98 2.97
N ALA A 770 8.63 -20.99 2.18
CA ALA A 770 8.01 -20.70 0.89
C ALA A 770 8.17 -21.89 -0.08
N LEU A 771 9.37 -22.48 -0.14
CA LEU A 771 9.63 -23.67 -0.96
C LEU A 771 8.87 -24.90 -0.44
N GLN A 772 8.88 -25.13 0.88
CA GLN A 772 8.15 -26.25 1.50
C GLN A 772 6.65 -26.18 1.25
N LEU A 773 6.06 -24.99 1.24
CA LEU A 773 4.65 -24.80 0.92
C LEU A 773 4.34 -25.27 -0.50
N SER A 774 5.14 -24.83 -1.47
CA SER A 774 4.99 -25.20 -2.88
C SER A 774 5.13 -26.72 -3.06
N ALA A 775 6.17 -27.31 -2.47
CA ALA A 775 6.41 -28.75 -2.52
C ALA A 775 5.25 -29.57 -1.92
N ARG A 776 4.67 -29.12 -0.80
CA ARG A 776 3.54 -29.83 -0.15
C ARG A 776 2.28 -29.81 -1.01
N LEU A 777 1.95 -28.66 -1.59
CA LEU A 777 0.65 -28.44 -2.22
C LEU A 777 0.63 -28.76 -3.73
N ARG A 778 1.77 -28.73 -4.41
CA ARG A 778 1.83 -28.96 -5.86
C ARG A 778 2.32 -30.36 -6.24
N ARG A 779 3.09 -31.04 -5.39
CA ARG A 779 3.53 -32.42 -5.64
C ARG A 779 2.43 -33.44 -5.30
N PRO A 780 2.28 -34.53 -6.07
CA PRO A 780 1.27 -35.56 -5.85
C PRO A 780 1.24 -36.12 -4.42
N GLU A 781 0.07 -36.62 -4.00
CA GLU A 781 -0.13 -37.28 -2.70
C GLU A 781 0.64 -38.61 -2.58
N SER A 782 0.93 -39.28 -3.70
CA SER A 782 1.70 -40.53 -3.73
C SER A 782 3.11 -40.41 -3.17
N ILE A 783 3.64 -39.18 -3.10
CA ILE A 783 5.01 -38.90 -2.67
C ILE A 783 4.99 -38.56 -1.19
N SER A 784 5.86 -39.22 -0.41
CA SER A 784 5.94 -39.00 1.03
C SER A 784 6.33 -37.56 1.37
N LEU A 785 5.83 -37.06 2.51
CA LEU A 785 6.17 -35.71 2.98
C LEU A 785 7.70 -35.55 3.16
N GLU A 786 8.37 -36.59 3.65
CA GLU A 786 9.80 -36.58 3.95
C GLU A 786 10.63 -36.42 2.67
N GLU A 787 10.25 -37.11 1.60
CA GLU A 787 10.85 -36.94 0.27
C GLU A 787 10.55 -35.54 -0.32
N LYS A 788 9.32 -35.02 -0.13
CA LYS A 788 8.99 -33.63 -0.52
C LYS A 788 9.89 -32.63 0.19
N MET A 789 10.15 -32.80 1.49
CA MET A 789 11.03 -31.91 2.25
C MET A 789 12.50 -32.08 1.85
N ALA A 790 12.98 -33.31 1.66
CA ALA A 790 14.35 -33.58 1.22
C ALA A 790 14.64 -32.94 -0.15
N HIS A 791 13.68 -32.99 -1.07
CA HIS A 791 13.82 -32.31 -2.35
C HIS A 791 13.96 -30.80 -2.21
N VAL A 792 13.26 -30.17 -1.24
CA VAL A 792 13.42 -28.74 -0.97
C VAL A 792 14.85 -28.40 -0.56
N GLU A 793 15.51 -29.25 0.25
CA GLU A 793 16.92 -29.06 0.62
C GLU A 793 17.85 -29.15 -0.59
N VAL A 794 17.59 -30.08 -1.50
CA VAL A 794 18.32 -30.19 -2.77
C VAL A 794 18.16 -28.91 -3.60
N ILE A 795 16.94 -28.36 -3.71
CA ILE A 795 16.69 -27.12 -4.45
C ILE A 795 17.38 -25.92 -3.77
N ILE A 796 17.38 -25.83 -2.44
CA ILE A 796 18.09 -24.76 -1.71
C ILE A 796 19.59 -24.81 -2.02
N LYS A 797 20.19 -26.00 -2.04
CA LYS A 797 21.59 -26.20 -2.38
C LYS A 797 21.88 -25.90 -3.86
N LEU A 798 21.00 -26.36 -4.77
CA LEU A 798 21.11 -26.16 -6.21
C LEU A 798 21.09 -24.67 -6.59
N LEU A 799 20.26 -23.87 -5.91
CA LEU A 799 20.14 -22.43 -6.14
C LEU A 799 21.13 -21.59 -5.30
N GLU A 800 22.04 -22.25 -4.58
CA GLU A 800 23.05 -21.62 -3.73
C GLU A 800 22.42 -20.65 -2.70
N MET A 801 21.34 -21.09 -2.03
CA MET A 801 20.56 -20.29 -1.07
C MET A 801 20.73 -20.74 0.40
N GLU A 802 21.74 -21.54 0.71
CA GLU A 802 21.95 -22.13 2.05
C GLU A 802 22.10 -21.06 3.14
N ASP A 803 22.73 -19.93 2.85
CA ASP A 803 22.98 -18.82 3.78
C ASP A 803 21.72 -18.00 4.12
N ILE A 804 20.71 -18.03 3.23
CA ILE A 804 19.44 -17.31 3.35
C ILE A 804 18.24 -18.22 3.56
N ALA A 805 18.42 -19.54 3.63
CA ALA A 805 17.33 -20.50 3.69
C ALA A 805 16.34 -20.21 4.83
N ASP A 806 16.86 -19.78 5.99
CA ASP A 806 16.07 -19.46 7.19
C ASP A 806 15.87 -17.94 7.40
N ALA A 807 16.22 -17.14 6.41
CA ALA A 807 15.94 -15.71 6.37
C ALA A 807 14.50 -15.45 5.91
N VAL A 808 13.88 -14.42 6.48
CA VAL A 808 12.58 -13.90 6.07
C VAL A 808 12.73 -13.08 4.79
N ILE A 809 11.84 -13.34 3.83
CA ILE A 809 11.90 -12.73 2.49
C ILE A 809 11.72 -11.22 2.55
N GLY A 810 10.75 -10.74 3.34
CA GLY A 810 10.46 -9.33 3.54
C GLY A 810 9.86 -8.61 2.33
N VAL A 811 9.75 -7.29 2.45
CA VAL A 811 9.25 -6.39 1.38
C VAL A 811 10.42 -5.80 0.59
N PRO A 812 10.23 -5.38 -0.68
CA PRO A 812 11.31 -4.78 -1.46
C PRO A 812 11.92 -3.59 -0.71
N GLY A 813 13.24 -3.65 -0.46
CA GLY A 813 13.98 -2.66 0.33
C GLY A 813 14.20 -3.03 1.81
N ALA A 814 13.40 -3.93 2.38
CA ALA A 814 13.56 -4.44 3.74
C ALA A 814 13.39 -5.96 3.79
N GLY A 815 14.50 -6.70 3.79
CA GLY A 815 14.55 -8.16 3.69
C GLY A 815 15.61 -8.58 2.68
N LEU A 816 15.31 -9.58 1.85
CA LEU A 816 16.20 -10.06 0.80
C LEU A 816 16.35 -9.04 -0.35
N ASN A 817 17.54 -9.01 -0.95
CA ASN A 817 17.80 -8.21 -2.16
C ASN A 817 17.04 -8.80 -3.38
N LEU A 818 17.02 -8.06 -4.50
CA LEU A 818 16.27 -8.45 -5.70
C LEU A 818 16.79 -9.76 -6.33
N GLU A 819 18.11 -9.94 -6.41
CA GLU A 819 18.70 -11.18 -6.94
C GLU A 819 18.29 -12.40 -6.12
N ARG A 820 18.48 -12.34 -4.80
CA ARG A 820 18.11 -13.43 -3.89
C ARG A 820 16.61 -13.69 -3.94
N ARG A 821 15.78 -12.64 -3.96
CA ARG A 821 14.32 -12.79 -4.14
C ARG A 821 13.97 -13.51 -5.45
N LYS A 822 14.64 -13.17 -6.55
CA LYS A 822 14.43 -13.85 -7.84
C LYS A 822 14.84 -15.32 -7.76
N ARG A 823 15.96 -15.65 -7.09
CA ARG A 823 16.32 -17.05 -6.79
C ARG A 823 15.25 -17.76 -5.97
N VAL A 824 14.65 -17.10 -4.97
CA VAL A 824 13.51 -17.68 -4.21
C VAL A 824 12.31 -17.90 -5.11
N SER A 825 11.95 -16.96 -5.99
CA SER A 825 10.84 -17.13 -6.94
C SER A 825 11.05 -18.34 -7.85
N ILE A 826 12.25 -18.50 -8.40
CA ILE A 826 12.64 -19.68 -9.19
C ILE A 826 12.56 -20.95 -8.34
N GLY A 827 13.09 -20.91 -7.12
CA GLY A 827 13.07 -22.05 -6.20
C GLY A 827 11.70 -22.49 -5.75
N VAL A 828 10.75 -21.56 -5.56
CA VAL A 828 9.35 -21.87 -5.24
C VAL A 828 8.69 -22.64 -6.38
N GLU A 829 8.95 -22.25 -7.63
CA GLU A 829 8.43 -22.96 -8.81
C GLU A 829 9.13 -24.32 -9.00
N LEU A 830 10.45 -24.39 -8.82
CA LEU A 830 11.20 -25.66 -8.91
C LEU A 830 10.88 -26.65 -7.79
N ALA A 831 10.52 -26.17 -6.60
CA ALA A 831 10.12 -27.03 -5.48
C ALA A 831 8.83 -27.81 -5.79
N ALA A 832 8.01 -27.34 -6.73
CA ALA A 832 6.87 -28.08 -7.25
C ALA A 832 7.28 -29.25 -8.17
N ARG A 833 8.55 -29.30 -8.61
CA ARG A 833 9.11 -30.19 -9.64
C ARG A 833 8.29 -30.12 -10.92
N PRO A 834 8.33 -29.01 -11.68
CA PRO A 834 7.54 -28.85 -12.90
C PRO A 834 8.06 -29.79 -13.99
N ASP A 835 7.39 -30.92 -14.16
CA ASP A 835 7.77 -32.00 -15.08
C ASP A 835 7.68 -31.60 -16.58
N ILE A 836 6.97 -30.52 -16.92
CA ILE A 836 6.81 -30.08 -18.32
C ILE A 836 7.77 -28.94 -18.67
N LEU A 837 7.60 -27.79 -18.02
CA LEU A 837 8.20 -26.53 -18.48
C LEU A 837 8.25 -25.50 -17.35
N LEU A 838 9.32 -24.71 -17.33
CA LEU A 838 9.47 -23.52 -16.49
C LEU A 838 9.40 -22.26 -17.37
N PHE A 839 8.33 -21.48 -17.19
CA PHE A 839 8.20 -20.15 -17.77
C PHE A 839 8.85 -19.11 -16.85
N LEU A 840 9.64 -18.19 -17.40
CA LEU A 840 10.13 -17.03 -16.67
C LEU A 840 9.83 -15.74 -17.42
N ASP A 841 9.04 -14.86 -16.82
CA ASP A 841 8.77 -13.54 -17.38
C ASP A 841 9.82 -12.53 -16.91
N GLU A 842 10.70 -12.13 -17.83
CA GLU A 842 11.81 -11.20 -17.65
C GLU A 842 12.64 -11.45 -16.37
N PRO A 843 13.28 -12.63 -16.21
CA PRO A 843 13.97 -12.99 -14.98
C PRO A 843 15.16 -12.08 -14.66
N THR A 844 15.72 -11.38 -15.66
CA THR A 844 16.82 -10.43 -15.52
C THR A 844 16.36 -8.99 -15.27
N SER A 845 15.05 -8.72 -15.31
CA SER A 845 14.51 -7.38 -15.13
C SER A 845 14.71 -6.89 -13.70
N GLY A 846 15.12 -5.63 -13.55
CA GLY A 846 15.43 -5.08 -12.24
C GLY A 846 16.62 -5.77 -11.54
N LEU A 847 17.45 -6.53 -12.26
CA LEU A 847 18.77 -7.01 -11.83
C LEU A 847 19.89 -6.20 -12.49
N ASP A 848 21.06 -6.20 -11.88
CA ASP A 848 22.26 -5.64 -12.50
C ASP A 848 22.93 -6.67 -13.40
N GLY A 849 23.89 -6.27 -14.24
CA GLY A 849 24.48 -7.15 -15.25
C GLY A 849 25.09 -8.43 -14.70
N ASN A 850 25.73 -8.36 -13.53
CA ASN A 850 26.34 -9.53 -12.89
C ASN A 850 25.28 -10.44 -12.24
N SER A 851 24.31 -9.88 -11.53
CA SER A 851 23.20 -10.65 -10.94
C SER A 851 22.36 -11.30 -12.04
N ALA A 852 22.11 -10.57 -13.13
CA ALA A 852 21.41 -11.09 -14.30
C ALA A 852 22.18 -12.26 -14.93
N LEU A 853 23.50 -12.12 -15.13
CA LEU A 853 24.34 -13.21 -15.62
C LEU A 853 24.32 -14.41 -14.66
N SER A 854 24.37 -14.19 -13.36
CA SER A 854 24.29 -15.25 -12.35
C SER A 854 22.97 -16.01 -12.44
N ILE A 855 21.84 -15.31 -12.59
CA ILE A 855 20.52 -15.94 -12.81
C ILE A 855 20.47 -16.69 -14.14
N VAL A 856 21.03 -16.15 -15.23
CA VAL A 856 21.08 -16.83 -16.53
C VAL A 856 21.95 -18.09 -16.48
N GLN A 857 23.11 -18.03 -15.81
CA GLN A 857 23.96 -19.21 -15.58
C GLN A 857 23.24 -20.25 -14.73
N LEU A 858 22.45 -19.81 -13.74
CA LEU A 858 21.62 -20.70 -12.94
C LEU A 858 20.55 -21.40 -13.79
N MET A 859 19.86 -20.65 -14.66
CA MET A 859 18.92 -21.21 -15.63
C MET A 859 19.62 -22.22 -16.57
N ARG A 860 20.82 -21.91 -17.06
CA ARG A 860 21.60 -22.84 -17.88
C ARG A 860 21.97 -24.11 -17.12
N LYS A 861 22.39 -24.01 -15.85
CA LYS A 861 22.62 -25.19 -14.99
C LYS A 861 21.36 -26.04 -14.85
N LEU A 862 20.19 -25.42 -14.71
CA LEU A 862 18.89 -26.13 -14.63
C LEU A 862 18.51 -26.81 -15.95
N SER A 863 18.72 -26.14 -17.10
CA SER A 863 18.49 -26.72 -18.42
C SER A 863 19.39 -27.93 -18.68
N ASN A 864 20.67 -27.82 -18.34
CA ASN A 864 21.62 -28.93 -18.43
C ASN A 864 21.24 -30.11 -17.52
N ALA A 865 20.49 -29.85 -16.43
CA ALA A 865 19.95 -30.89 -15.57
C ALA A 865 18.66 -31.54 -16.12
N GLY A 866 18.17 -31.10 -17.29
CA GLY A 866 16.99 -31.62 -17.97
C GLY A 866 15.76 -30.72 -17.94
N GLN A 867 15.78 -29.58 -17.23
CA GLN A 867 14.62 -28.70 -17.13
C GLN A 867 14.43 -27.87 -18.40
N THR A 868 13.31 -28.04 -19.10
CA THR A 868 12.94 -27.16 -20.21
C THR A 868 12.57 -25.77 -19.70
N ILE A 869 13.14 -24.72 -20.31
CA ILE A 869 12.95 -23.32 -19.90
C ILE A 869 12.51 -22.48 -21.10
N LEU A 870 11.44 -21.72 -20.92
CA LEU A 870 11.04 -20.63 -21.81
C LEU A 870 11.06 -19.32 -21.04
N CYS A 871 11.84 -18.34 -21.48
CA CYS A 871 11.86 -17.04 -20.81
C CYS A 871 11.78 -15.86 -21.77
N THR A 872 11.10 -14.80 -21.36
CA THR A 872 11.15 -13.50 -22.05
C THR A 872 12.40 -12.75 -21.60
N ILE A 873 13.13 -12.15 -22.55
CA ILE A 873 14.31 -11.35 -22.22
C ILE A 873 14.28 -10.05 -23.01
N HIS A 874 14.53 -8.97 -22.28
CA HIS A 874 14.77 -7.67 -22.85
C HIS A 874 16.28 -7.46 -22.93
N GLN A 875 16.84 -7.66 -24.12
CA GLN A 875 18.23 -7.34 -24.48
C GLN A 875 19.32 -7.95 -23.59
N PRO A 876 19.61 -9.23 -23.82
CA PRO A 876 20.77 -9.85 -23.22
C PRO A 876 22.07 -9.23 -23.75
N SER A 877 23.06 -9.09 -22.86
CA SER A 877 24.46 -8.91 -23.27
C SER A 877 24.91 -10.10 -24.13
N SER A 878 25.95 -9.92 -24.96
CA SER A 878 26.51 -10.99 -25.79
C SER A 878 26.79 -12.29 -25.02
N GLN A 879 27.33 -12.19 -23.79
CA GLN A 879 27.57 -13.36 -22.94
C GLN A 879 26.29 -14.04 -22.43
N MET A 880 25.20 -13.29 -22.28
CA MET A 880 23.90 -13.83 -21.83
C MET A 880 23.16 -14.51 -22.99
N ILE A 881 23.17 -13.93 -24.19
CA ILE A 881 22.45 -14.51 -25.34
C ILE A 881 23.06 -15.83 -25.79
N GLU A 882 24.38 -15.99 -25.64
CA GLU A 882 25.08 -17.26 -25.91
C GLU A 882 24.68 -18.40 -24.95
N GLN A 883 24.02 -18.10 -23.83
CA GLN A 883 23.49 -19.10 -22.92
C GLN A 883 22.11 -19.63 -23.33
N PHE A 884 21.58 -19.27 -24.50
CA PHE A 884 20.32 -19.81 -25.02
C PHE A 884 20.58 -20.77 -26.17
N ASP A 885 19.75 -21.80 -26.30
CA ASP A 885 19.85 -22.78 -27.37
C ASP A 885 19.06 -22.31 -28.61
N SER A 886 17.85 -21.80 -28.36
CA SER A 886 16.92 -21.34 -29.38
C SER A 886 16.38 -19.95 -29.07
N LEU A 887 15.99 -19.21 -30.13
CA LEU A 887 15.39 -17.88 -30.04
C LEU A 887 14.06 -17.86 -30.81
N LEU A 888 13.02 -17.31 -30.18
CA LEU A 888 11.80 -16.86 -30.85
C LEU A 888 11.78 -15.33 -30.89
N LEU A 889 11.92 -14.75 -32.07
CA LEU A 889 11.92 -13.30 -32.27
C LEU A 889 10.53 -12.84 -32.75
N LEU A 890 9.96 -11.86 -32.03
CA LEU A 890 8.67 -11.25 -32.33
C LEU A 890 8.81 -9.76 -32.68
N ILE A 891 8.01 -9.31 -33.66
CA ILE A 891 7.83 -7.90 -34.04
C ILE A 891 6.44 -7.39 -33.63
N PRO A 892 6.22 -6.05 -33.59
CA PRO A 892 4.92 -5.45 -33.28
C PRO A 892 3.74 -6.09 -34.02
N GLY A 893 2.64 -6.34 -33.29
CA GLY A 893 1.49 -7.08 -33.79
C GLY A 893 1.52 -8.59 -33.53
N GLY A 894 2.55 -9.09 -32.81
CA GLY A 894 2.65 -10.48 -32.40
C GLY A 894 2.92 -11.43 -33.57
N LYS A 895 3.79 -11.00 -34.48
CA LYS A 895 4.21 -11.74 -35.67
C LYS A 895 5.63 -12.28 -35.49
N THR A 896 5.87 -13.51 -35.94
CA THR A 896 7.18 -14.17 -35.86
C THR A 896 8.12 -13.68 -36.96
N THR A 897 9.34 -13.35 -36.57
CA THR A 897 10.44 -12.93 -37.46
C THR A 897 11.43 -14.07 -37.69
N TYR A 898 11.67 -14.86 -36.64
CA TYR A 898 12.59 -15.98 -36.65
C TYR A 898 12.24 -16.93 -35.50
N PHE A 899 12.30 -18.23 -35.74
CA PHE A 899 12.29 -19.25 -34.71
C PHE A 899 13.31 -20.34 -35.04
N GLY A 900 14.27 -20.58 -34.15
CA GLY A 900 15.30 -21.58 -34.39
C GLY A 900 16.54 -21.44 -33.50
N PRO A 901 17.58 -22.26 -33.76
CA PRO A 901 18.80 -22.28 -32.96
C PRO A 901 19.68 -21.06 -33.21
N LEU A 902 20.28 -20.51 -32.15
CA LEU A 902 21.22 -19.37 -32.29
C LEU A 902 22.54 -19.78 -32.96
N GLY A 903 23.01 -21.00 -32.67
CA GLY A 903 24.31 -21.51 -33.09
C GLY A 903 25.50 -20.92 -32.29
N PRO A 904 26.72 -21.41 -32.53
CA PRO A 904 27.91 -20.97 -31.80
C PRO A 904 28.17 -19.47 -32.02
N ARG A 905 28.24 -18.69 -30.93
CA ARG A 905 28.36 -17.22 -30.97
C ARG A 905 27.28 -16.54 -31.83
N CYS A 906 26.07 -17.10 -31.83
CA CYS A 906 24.92 -16.60 -32.59
C CYS A 906 25.11 -16.56 -34.12
N LYS A 907 26.06 -17.32 -34.69
CA LYS A 907 26.33 -17.27 -36.13
C LYS A 907 25.14 -17.66 -37.01
N THR A 908 24.39 -18.70 -36.64
CA THR A 908 23.29 -19.21 -37.46
C THR A 908 22.22 -18.14 -37.70
N ILE A 909 21.84 -17.44 -36.63
CA ILE A 909 20.85 -16.36 -36.72
C ILE A 909 21.42 -15.11 -37.38
N ILE A 910 22.69 -14.75 -37.12
CA ILE A 910 23.35 -13.61 -37.78
C ILE A 910 23.41 -13.85 -39.30
N ASP A 911 23.77 -15.06 -39.73
CA ASP A 911 23.85 -15.42 -41.14
C ASP A 911 22.47 -15.38 -41.82
N TYR A 912 21.37 -15.68 -41.11
CA TYR A 912 20.00 -15.51 -41.62
C TYR A 912 19.69 -14.03 -41.89
N PHE A 913 19.87 -13.15 -40.91
CA PHE A 913 19.59 -11.71 -41.07
C PHE A 913 20.55 -11.03 -42.07
N ALA A 914 21.81 -11.44 -42.11
CA ALA A 914 22.82 -10.90 -43.02
C ALA A 914 22.56 -11.23 -44.51
N ARG A 915 21.68 -12.17 -44.84
CA ARG A 915 21.24 -12.40 -46.23
C ARG A 915 20.37 -11.27 -46.77
N TYR A 916 19.62 -10.61 -45.90
CA TYR A 916 18.65 -9.58 -46.28
C TYR A 916 19.11 -8.17 -45.90
N THR A 917 20.07 -8.04 -44.97
CA THR A 917 20.50 -6.75 -44.38
C THR A 917 22.01 -6.67 -44.17
N ARG A 918 22.48 -5.59 -43.53
CA ARG A 918 23.90 -5.36 -43.25
C ARG A 918 24.49 -6.51 -42.42
N PRO A 919 25.74 -6.94 -42.64
CA PRO A 919 26.38 -7.92 -41.77
C PRO A 919 26.62 -7.34 -40.36
N CYS A 920 26.52 -8.19 -39.34
CA CYS A 920 26.84 -7.86 -37.96
C CYS A 920 28.36 -7.64 -37.81
N ARG A 921 28.77 -6.59 -37.09
CA ARG A 921 30.20 -6.29 -36.86
C ARG A 921 30.73 -7.15 -35.70
N ASP A 922 32.01 -7.53 -35.74
CA ASP A 922 32.62 -8.37 -34.68
C ASP A 922 32.58 -7.76 -33.27
N THR A 923 32.45 -6.42 -33.17
CA THR A 923 32.36 -5.70 -31.89
C THR A 923 30.93 -5.45 -31.42
N GLU A 924 29.94 -5.79 -32.24
CA GLU A 924 28.54 -5.47 -32.01
C GLU A 924 27.88 -6.59 -31.20
N ASN A 925 26.95 -6.24 -30.30
CA ASN A 925 26.21 -7.24 -29.55
C ASN A 925 25.17 -7.89 -30.49
N PRO A 926 25.19 -9.22 -30.68
CA PRO A 926 24.23 -9.90 -31.55
C PRO A 926 22.78 -9.58 -31.19
N ALA A 927 22.45 -9.49 -29.91
CA ALA A 927 21.09 -9.20 -29.47
C ALA A 927 20.60 -7.81 -29.88
N ASP A 928 21.50 -6.82 -29.84
CA ASP A 928 21.21 -5.44 -30.24
C ASP A 928 21.06 -5.35 -31.75
N TYR A 929 21.99 -5.96 -32.50
CA TYR A 929 21.91 -6.06 -33.95
C TYR A 929 20.57 -6.68 -34.41
N LEU A 930 20.14 -7.78 -33.79
CA LEU A 930 18.87 -8.44 -34.15
C LEU A 930 17.65 -7.54 -33.92
N LEU A 931 17.63 -6.77 -32.83
CA LEU A 931 16.53 -5.86 -32.52
C LEU A 931 16.54 -4.62 -33.40
N GLU A 932 17.71 -4.06 -33.69
CA GLU A 932 17.88 -2.94 -34.62
C GLU A 932 17.37 -3.32 -36.01
N VAL A 933 17.87 -4.44 -36.55
CA VAL A 933 17.51 -4.92 -37.89
C VAL A 933 16.02 -5.28 -37.99
N SER A 934 15.48 -5.97 -36.99
CA SER A 934 14.05 -6.32 -36.96
C SER A 934 13.11 -5.14 -36.70
N SER A 935 13.62 -4.01 -36.20
CA SER A 935 12.83 -2.81 -35.97
C SER A 935 12.56 -1.98 -37.23
N ASN A 936 13.34 -2.19 -38.30
CA ASN A 936 13.19 -1.43 -39.53
C ASN A 936 11.85 -1.77 -40.21
N THR A 937 10.96 -0.77 -40.28
CA THR A 937 9.59 -0.92 -40.79
C THR A 937 9.50 -1.04 -42.30
N GLU A 938 10.54 -0.67 -43.05
CA GLU A 938 10.52 -0.78 -44.51
C GLU A 938 10.53 -2.23 -45.00
N THR A 939 11.00 -3.14 -44.14
CA THR A 939 11.18 -4.55 -44.48
C THR A 939 10.08 -5.39 -43.83
N ASP A 940 9.23 -6.05 -44.62
CA ASP A 940 8.20 -6.94 -44.09
C ASP A 940 8.81 -8.29 -43.66
N TRP A 941 9.43 -8.27 -42.49
CA TRP A 941 10.11 -9.43 -41.93
C TRP A 941 9.20 -10.65 -41.72
N TYR A 942 7.90 -10.45 -41.53
CA TYR A 942 6.96 -11.55 -41.37
C TYR A 942 6.78 -12.34 -42.67
N GLN A 943 6.71 -11.65 -43.80
CA GLN A 943 6.67 -12.31 -45.10
C GLN A 943 7.99 -12.99 -45.44
N ILE A 944 9.12 -12.33 -45.16
CA ILE A 944 10.46 -12.93 -45.34
C ILE A 944 10.58 -14.22 -44.53
N TRP A 945 10.09 -14.25 -43.29
CA TRP A 945 10.06 -15.46 -42.48
C TRP A 945 9.21 -16.55 -43.15
N LYS A 946 7.97 -16.26 -43.56
CA LYS A 946 7.09 -17.25 -44.22
C LYS A 946 7.65 -17.81 -45.53
N GLU A 947 8.39 -17.02 -46.30
CA GLU A 947 9.00 -17.45 -47.56
C GLU A 947 10.36 -18.14 -47.37
N SER A 948 10.92 -18.11 -46.16
CA SER A 948 12.26 -18.65 -45.89
C SER A 948 12.27 -20.19 -45.86
N PRO A 949 13.37 -20.82 -46.32
CA PRO A 949 13.55 -22.27 -46.18
C PRO A 949 13.60 -22.69 -44.71
N GLU A 950 14.06 -21.81 -43.81
CA GLU A 950 14.06 -22.03 -42.37
C GLU A 950 12.63 -22.23 -41.84
N PHE A 951 11.65 -21.43 -42.27
CA PHE A 951 10.24 -21.60 -41.87
C PHE A 951 9.66 -22.93 -42.36
N LEU A 952 9.90 -23.33 -43.61
CA LEU A 952 9.46 -24.63 -44.12
C LEU A 952 10.03 -25.78 -43.27
N SER A 953 11.32 -25.74 -42.96
CA SER A 953 11.94 -26.76 -42.09
C SER A 953 11.36 -26.78 -40.68
N THR A 954 11.01 -25.60 -40.16
CA THR A 954 10.39 -25.44 -38.85
C THR A 954 8.99 -26.03 -38.83
N GLN A 955 8.22 -25.81 -39.90
CA GLN A 955 6.85 -26.30 -40.02
C GLN A 955 6.82 -27.82 -40.22
N GLU A 956 7.76 -28.38 -40.99
CA GLU A 956 7.93 -29.82 -41.16
C GLU A 956 8.29 -30.50 -39.83
N GLN A 957 9.27 -29.96 -39.08
CA GLN A 957 9.59 -30.44 -37.73
C GLN A 957 8.42 -30.36 -36.75
N LEU A 958 7.63 -29.29 -36.81
CA LEU A 958 6.45 -29.14 -35.96
C LEU A 958 5.41 -30.23 -36.27
N GLN A 959 5.15 -30.50 -37.56
CA GLN A 959 4.22 -31.56 -37.97
C GLN A 959 4.71 -32.94 -37.53
N ASP A 960 6.00 -33.22 -37.66
CA ASP A 960 6.60 -34.47 -37.19
C ASP A 960 6.38 -34.67 -35.69
N LEU A 961 6.65 -33.63 -34.88
CA LEU A 961 6.47 -33.68 -33.42
C LEU A 961 5.00 -33.86 -33.00
N LEU A 962 4.06 -33.33 -33.78
CA LEU A 962 2.63 -33.49 -33.52
C LEU A 962 2.15 -34.91 -33.87
N HIS A 963 2.73 -35.56 -34.87
CA HIS A 963 2.37 -36.92 -35.28
C HIS A 963 3.03 -38.03 -34.47
N GLU A 964 4.24 -37.83 -33.93
CA GLU A 964 5.07 -38.91 -33.36
C GLU A 964 4.49 -39.56 -32.08
N LYS A 965 3.48 -38.98 -31.42
CA LYS A 965 3.02 -39.41 -30.09
C LYS A 965 1.51 -39.59 -29.88
N GLU A 966 0.67 -39.66 -30.93
CA GLU A 966 -0.77 -39.97 -30.77
C GLU A 966 -1.06 -41.26 -29.96
N ASP A 967 -0.10 -42.21 -29.89
CA ASP A 967 -0.24 -43.48 -29.18
C ASP A 967 0.11 -43.45 -27.68
N ALA A 968 0.66 -42.34 -27.15
CA ALA A 968 1.07 -42.26 -25.75
C ALA A 968 -0.07 -41.76 -24.85
N SER A 969 -0.91 -42.68 -24.36
CA SER A 969 -1.93 -42.37 -23.34
C SER A 969 -1.25 -41.81 -22.08
N SER A 970 -1.40 -40.51 -21.86
CA SER A 970 -0.80 -39.79 -20.71
C SER A 970 -1.24 -40.42 -19.38
N SER A 971 -0.27 -40.99 -18.65
CA SER A 971 -0.47 -41.69 -17.37
C SER A 971 -0.65 -40.74 -16.17
N GLY A 972 -0.90 -39.46 -16.41
CA GLY A 972 -1.00 -38.42 -15.39
C GLY A 972 -2.43 -38.21 -14.89
N SER A 973 -2.61 -38.15 -13.56
CA SER A 973 -3.86 -37.70 -12.95
C SER A 973 -4.20 -36.27 -13.39
N ASP A 974 -5.22 -36.11 -14.23
CA ASP A 974 -5.67 -34.81 -14.77
C ASP A 974 -6.46 -33.94 -13.76
N LYS A 975 -6.20 -34.12 -12.46
CA LYS A 975 -6.80 -33.30 -11.41
C LYS A 975 -6.15 -31.90 -11.42
N ALA A 976 -7.00 -30.88 -11.34
CA ALA A 976 -6.57 -29.48 -11.23
C ALA A 976 -5.68 -29.20 -10.01
N TYR A 977 -5.84 -29.94 -8.90
CA TYR A 977 -5.03 -29.82 -7.69
C TYR A 977 -4.39 -31.16 -7.31
N ALA A 978 -3.15 -31.13 -6.81
CA ALA A 978 -2.41 -32.35 -6.46
C ALA A 978 -2.90 -33.03 -5.18
N VAL A 979 -3.17 -32.24 -4.13
CA VAL A 979 -3.55 -32.73 -2.81
C VAL A 979 -5.04 -32.56 -2.54
N PRO A 980 -5.64 -33.40 -1.68
CA PRO A 980 -7.04 -33.27 -1.28
C PRO A 980 -7.36 -31.94 -0.59
N TYR A 981 -8.62 -31.54 -0.66
CA TYR A 981 -9.11 -30.28 -0.11
C TYR A 981 -8.78 -30.07 1.39
N LEU A 982 -8.92 -31.12 2.22
CA LEU A 982 -8.64 -31.03 3.65
C LEU A 982 -7.16 -30.80 3.95
N GLU A 983 -6.26 -31.43 3.18
CA GLU A 983 -4.82 -31.25 3.36
C GLU A 983 -4.40 -29.84 2.94
N GLN A 984 -4.95 -29.34 1.82
CA GLN A 984 -4.79 -27.93 1.42
C GLN A 984 -5.20 -27.01 2.57
N LEU A 985 -6.38 -27.23 3.15
CA LEU A 985 -6.89 -26.43 4.27
C LEU A 985 -5.97 -26.47 5.49
N GLY A 986 -5.48 -27.65 5.89
CA GLY A 986 -4.59 -27.79 7.03
C GLY A 986 -3.26 -27.04 6.84
N VAL A 987 -2.64 -27.18 5.67
CA VAL A 987 -1.34 -26.55 5.36
C VAL A 987 -1.47 -25.03 5.26
N VAL A 988 -2.48 -24.52 4.54
CA VAL A 988 -2.67 -23.08 4.36
C VAL A 988 -3.09 -22.42 5.67
N THR A 989 -3.94 -23.07 6.48
CA THR A 989 -4.31 -22.56 7.81
C THR A 989 -3.09 -22.47 8.73
N ARG A 990 -2.21 -23.49 8.73
CA ARG A 990 -0.96 -23.44 9.51
C ARG A 990 -0.06 -22.28 9.06
N ARG A 991 0.07 -22.05 7.75
CA ARG A 991 0.82 -20.89 7.21
C ARG A 991 0.22 -19.58 7.69
N ALA A 992 -1.10 -19.44 7.66
CA ALA A 992 -1.79 -18.25 8.13
C ALA A 992 -1.50 -17.98 9.62
N PHE A 993 -1.53 -19.01 10.48
CA PHE A 993 -1.17 -18.88 11.90
C PHE A 993 0.26 -18.41 12.11
N ILE A 994 1.23 -18.98 11.37
CA ILE A 994 2.64 -18.57 11.47
C ILE A 994 2.79 -17.10 11.06
N ASN A 995 2.11 -16.68 9.97
CA ASN A 995 2.11 -15.30 9.51
C ASN A 995 1.59 -14.34 10.60
N TYR A 996 0.44 -14.65 11.20
CA TYR A 996 -0.15 -13.83 12.27
C TYR A 996 0.74 -13.78 13.50
N TRP A 997 1.41 -14.89 13.83
CA TRP A 997 2.31 -14.96 14.97
C TRP A 997 3.60 -14.16 14.79
N ARG A 998 4.08 -14.03 13.54
CA ARG A 998 5.27 -13.24 13.20
C ARG A 998 4.98 -11.75 13.03
N ASP A 999 3.78 -11.40 12.56
CA ASP A 999 3.34 -10.01 12.54
C ASP A 999 2.81 -9.57 13.91
N SER A 1000 3.76 -9.33 14.80
CA SER A 1000 3.46 -8.91 16.17
C SER A 1000 2.79 -7.54 16.25
N ASP A 1001 3.01 -6.64 15.29
CA ASP A 1001 2.37 -5.32 15.28
C ASP A 1001 0.85 -5.44 15.09
N TYR A 1002 0.40 -6.36 14.24
CA TYR A 1002 -1.02 -6.63 14.03
C TYR A 1002 -1.71 -7.20 15.28
N VAL A 1003 -1.18 -8.32 15.80
CA VAL A 1003 -1.77 -9.01 16.96
C VAL A 1003 -1.76 -8.12 18.21
N LEU A 1004 -0.64 -7.45 18.47
CA LEU A 1004 -0.50 -6.56 19.63
C LEU A 1004 -1.40 -5.34 19.48
N GLY A 1005 -1.51 -4.77 18.28
CA GLY A 1005 -2.45 -3.68 18.01
C GLY A 1005 -3.90 -4.09 18.30
N LYS A 1006 -4.31 -5.31 17.93
CA LYS A 1006 -5.67 -5.82 18.15
C LYS A 1006 -5.96 -6.04 19.64
N VAL A 1007 -5.01 -6.63 20.37
CA VAL A 1007 -5.11 -6.83 21.83
C VAL A 1007 -5.17 -5.48 22.55
N GLN A 1008 -4.26 -4.55 22.22
CA GLN A 1008 -4.24 -3.23 22.83
C GLN A 1008 -5.51 -2.44 22.57
N LEU A 1009 -6.04 -2.51 21.35
CA LEU A 1009 -7.29 -1.85 21.00
C LEU A 1009 -8.44 -2.37 21.89
N ASN A 1010 -8.59 -3.69 22.04
CA ASN A 1010 -9.60 -4.27 22.92
C ASN A 1010 -9.39 -3.89 24.41
N ILE A 1011 -8.15 -3.89 24.90
CA ILE A 1011 -7.83 -3.43 26.27
C ILE A 1011 -8.31 -2.00 26.48
N TRP A 1012 -7.90 -1.09 25.60
CA TRP A 1012 -8.21 0.32 25.77
C TRP A 1012 -9.70 0.61 25.58
N MET A 1013 -10.36 -0.04 24.61
CA MET A 1013 -11.80 0.14 24.40
C MET A 1013 -12.61 -0.40 25.58
N GLY A 1014 -12.24 -1.57 26.11
CA GLY A 1014 -12.89 -2.15 27.28
C GLY A 1014 -12.69 -1.29 28.52
N LEU A 1015 -11.45 -0.82 28.74
CA LEU A 1015 -11.11 0.05 29.85
C LEU A 1015 -11.78 1.43 29.75
N MET A 1016 -11.88 2.02 28.56
CA MET A 1016 -12.58 3.30 28.37
C MET A 1016 -14.08 3.18 28.60
N ASN A 1017 -14.73 2.12 28.10
CA ASN A 1017 -16.14 1.86 28.37
C ASN A 1017 -16.36 1.60 29.88
N GLY A 1018 -15.57 0.70 30.47
CA GLY A 1018 -15.64 0.34 31.88
C GLY A 1018 -15.39 1.51 32.85
N LEU A 1019 -14.39 2.35 32.59
CA LEU A 1019 -14.09 3.52 33.44
C LEU A 1019 -15.11 4.65 33.29
N THR A 1020 -15.65 4.83 32.08
CA THR A 1020 -16.61 5.89 31.82
C THR A 1020 -17.93 5.61 32.51
N PHE A 1021 -18.38 4.36 32.51
CA PHE A 1021 -19.56 3.89 33.22
C PHE A 1021 -19.20 3.18 34.54
N LEU A 1022 -18.16 3.62 35.23
CA LEU A 1022 -17.66 2.95 36.44
C LEU A 1022 -18.73 2.89 37.55
N GLN A 1023 -19.06 1.66 37.96
CA GLN A 1023 -19.98 1.32 39.05
C GLN A 1023 -21.26 2.17 39.03
N LEU A 1024 -22.11 1.91 38.04
CA LEU A 1024 -23.40 2.57 37.90
C LEU A 1024 -24.33 2.28 39.09
N SER A 1025 -24.98 3.32 39.61
CA SER A 1025 -25.96 3.21 40.69
C SER A 1025 -27.34 2.80 40.16
N ASN A 1026 -28.34 2.77 41.04
CA ASN A 1026 -29.70 2.31 40.74
C ASN A 1026 -30.66 3.49 40.52
N ASP A 1027 -30.20 4.58 39.90
CA ASP A 1027 -31.06 5.72 39.55
C ASP A 1027 -31.47 5.68 38.06
N LEU A 1028 -32.31 6.63 37.63
CA LEU A 1028 -32.82 6.62 36.27
C LEU A 1028 -31.74 6.96 35.24
N ALA A 1029 -30.87 7.92 35.55
CA ALA A 1029 -29.76 8.32 34.70
C ALA A 1029 -28.73 7.20 34.53
N ASP A 1030 -28.33 6.52 35.60
CA ASP A 1030 -27.37 5.42 35.53
C ASP A 1030 -28.01 4.17 34.90
N SER A 1031 -29.32 3.94 35.07
CA SER A 1031 -30.06 2.89 34.34
C SER A 1031 -30.00 3.11 32.83
N ARG A 1032 -30.15 4.35 32.37
CA ARG A 1032 -29.91 4.72 30.96
C ARG A 1032 -28.44 4.51 30.58
N GLY A 1033 -27.52 4.86 31.48
CA GLY A 1033 -26.08 4.61 31.34
C GLY A 1033 -25.76 3.13 31.12
N ARG A 1034 -26.47 2.20 31.77
CA ARG A 1034 -26.30 0.74 31.57
C ARG A 1034 -26.59 0.34 30.13
N MET A 1035 -27.69 0.82 29.54
CA MET A 1035 -28.04 0.55 28.15
C MET A 1035 -27.06 1.20 27.17
N PHE A 1036 -26.59 2.41 27.47
CA PHE A 1036 -25.59 3.07 26.62
C PHE A 1036 -24.22 2.42 26.69
N SER A 1037 -23.79 1.87 27.82
CA SER A 1037 -22.54 1.12 27.90
C SER A 1037 -22.58 -0.14 27.01
N ILE A 1038 -23.73 -0.83 26.96
CA ILE A 1038 -23.96 -1.95 26.02
C ILE A 1038 -23.90 -1.47 24.58
N PHE A 1039 -24.55 -0.35 24.25
CA PHE A 1039 -24.45 0.22 22.91
C PHE A 1039 -22.99 0.57 22.54
N VAL A 1040 -22.24 1.16 23.46
CA VAL A 1040 -20.84 1.55 23.20
C VAL A 1040 -19.94 0.34 22.97
N SER A 1041 -20.30 -0.83 23.51
CA SER A 1041 -19.63 -2.09 23.16
C SER A 1041 -19.77 -2.47 21.69
N VAL A 1042 -20.81 -2.00 21.00
CA VAL A 1042 -21.03 -2.25 19.56
C VAL A 1042 -20.20 -1.32 18.67
N ILE A 1043 -19.76 -0.16 19.19
CA ILE A 1043 -18.94 0.80 18.46
C ILE A 1043 -17.50 0.28 18.27
N THR A 1044 -17.08 -0.78 18.98
CA THR A 1044 -15.77 -1.40 18.74
C THR A 1044 -15.67 -2.04 17.35
N GLY A 1045 -16.80 -2.43 16.76
CA GLY A 1045 -16.90 -3.10 15.47
C GLY A 1045 -16.27 -2.32 14.32
N PRO A 1046 -16.75 -1.11 14.00
CA PRO A 1046 -16.16 -0.25 12.97
C PRO A 1046 -14.65 -0.08 13.12
N VAL A 1047 -14.19 0.10 14.35
CA VAL A 1047 -12.77 0.32 14.65
C VAL A 1047 -11.92 -0.92 14.38
N LEU A 1048 -12.41 -2.09 14.79
CA LEU A 1048 -11.73 -3.37 14.53
C LEU A 1048 -11.72 -3.71 13.03
N SER A 1049 -12.78 -3.36 12.29
CA SER A 1049 -12.83 -3.57 10.84
C SER A 1049 -11.70 -2.84 10.10
N LEU A 1050 -11.37 -1.61 10.51
CA LEU A 1050 -10.27 -0.82 9.92
C LEU A 1050 -8.90 -1.51 10.05
N GLN A 1051 -8.72 -2.41 11.02
CA GLN A 1051 -7.49 -3.17 11.20
C GLN A 1051 -7.47 -4.44 10.32
N ILE A 1052 -8.61 -5.12 10.19
CA ILE A 1052 -8.73 -6.43 9.54
C ILE A 1052 -8.70 -6.29 8.01
N GLU A 1053 -9.34 -5.26 7.46
CA GLU A 1053 -9.51 -5.09 6.00
C GLU A 1053 -8.20 -5.01 5.21
N PRO A 1054 -7.21 -4.16 5.58
CA PRO A 1054 -5.98 -4.04 4.77
C PRO A 1054 -5.21 -5.35 4.70
N ARG A 1055 -5.20 -6.11 5.81
CA ARG A 1055 -4.52 -7.40 5.89
C ARG A 1055 -5.16 -8.43 4.98
N PHE A 1056 -6.50 -8.51 4.98
CA PHE A 1056 -7.23 -9.43 4.11
C PHE A 1056 -6.99 -9.12 2.63
N ILE A 1057 -6.99 -7.84 2.26
CA ILE A 1057 -6.76 -7.40 0.87
C ILE A 1057 -5.36 -7.76 0.38
N ILE A 1058 -4.31 -7.53 1.20
CA ILE A 1058 -2.93 -7.91 0.84
C ILE A 1058 -2.82 -9.42 0.59
N LEU A 1059 -3.41 -10.24 1.45
CA LEU A 1059 -3.37 -11.70 1.30
C LEU A 1059 -4.19 -12.18 0.09
N ARG A 1060 -5.34 -11.55 -0.17
CA ARG A 1060 -6.17 -11.82 -1.35
C ARG A 1060 -5.42 -11.49 -2.63
N ASP A 1061 -4.77 -10.34 -2.70
CA ASP A 1061 -4.06 -9.88 -3.90
C ASP A 1061 -2.86 -10.80 -4.19
N GLN A 1062 -2.14 -11.25 -3.16
CA GLN A 1062 -1.10 -12.27 -3.29
C GLN A 1062 -1.66 -13.61 -3.82
N PHE A 1063 -2.81 -14.06 -3.29
CA PHE A 1063 -3.46 -15.29 -3.74
C PHE A 1063 -3.86 -15.20 -5.21
N LEU A 1064 -4.57 -14.13 -5.59
CA LEU A 1064 -5.06 -13.93 -6.96
C LEU A 1064 -3.92 -13.80 -7.97
N ALA A 1065 -2.85 -13.08 -7.64
CA ALA A 1065 -1.78 -12.77 -8.58
C ALA A 1065 -0.81 -13.93 -8.83
N ARG A 1066 -0.69 -14.92 -7.93
CA ARG A 1066 0.30 -16.00 -8.05
C ARG A 1066 -0.27 -17.39 -7.75
N GLU A 1067 -0.89 -17.55 -6.58
CA GLU A 1067 -1.19 -18.87 -6.03
C GLU A 1067 -2.42 -19.52 -6.68
N ASN A 1068 -3.40 -18.71 -7.12
CA ASN A 1068 -4.55 -19.17 -7.87
C ASN A 1068 -4.18 -19.59 -9.30
N GLU A 1069 -3.39 -18.77 -10.00
CA GLU A 1069 -2.95 -19.06 -11.39
C GLU A 1069 -2.07 -20.30 -11.45
N SER A 1070 -1.20 -20.51 -10.46
CA SER A 1070 -0.34 -21.69 -10.35
C SER A 1070 -1.04 -22.92 -9.74
N ARG A 1071 -2.38 -22.84 -9.54
CA ARG A 1071 -3.24 -23.90 -8.99
C ARG A 1071 -2.68 -24.53 -7.70
N VAL A 1072 -2.13 -23.72 -6.80
CA VAL A 1072 -1.54 -24.22 -5.55
C VAL A 1072 -2.63 -24.78 -4.64
N TYR A 1073 -3.76 -24.08 -4.52
CA TYR A 1073 -4.92 -24.52 -3.74
C TYR A 1073 -6.18 -23.78 -4.19
N HIS A 1074 -7.34 -24.31 -3.83
CA HIS A 1074 -8.63 -23.76 -4.23
C HIS A 1074 -8.98 -22.44 -3.52
N TRP A 1075 -9.69 -21.52 -4.18
CA TRP A 1075 -10.03 -20.20 -3.60
C TRP A 1075 -10.77 -20.28 -2.26
N SER A 1076 -11.61 -21.30 -2.04
CA SER A 1076 -12.32 -21.45 -0.77
C SER A 1076 -11.38 -21.84 0.38
N VAL A 1077 -10.23 -22.48 0.10
CA VAL A 1077 -9.20 -22.75 1.10
C VAL A 1077 -8.58 -21.45 1.62
N PHE A 1078 -8.30 -20.50 0.72
CA PHE A 1078 -7.87 -19.15 1.11
C PHE A 1078 -8.89 -18.51 2.06
N THR A 1079 -10.15 -18.44 1.65
CA THR A 1079 -11.18 -17.75 2.44
C THR A 1079 -11.39 -18.40 3.81
N ILE A 1080 -11.48 -19.73 3.88
CA ILE A 1080 -11.70 -20.44 5.15
C ILE A 1080 -10.46 -20.31 6.06
N SER A 1081 -9.25 -20.45 5.53
CA SER A 1081 -8.03 -20.30 6.33
C SER A 1081 -7.87 -18.87 6.89
N ALA A 1082 -8.23 -17.85 6.09
CA ALA A 1082 -8.26 -16.45 6.52
C ALA A 1082 -9.31 -16.20 7.62
N LEU A 1083 -10.45 -16.89 7.58
CA LEU A 1083 -11.45 -16.84 8.64
C LEU A 1083 -10.97 -17.57 9.91
N LEU A 1084 -10.45 -18.79 9.76
CA LEU A 1084 -10.03 -19.64 10.89
C LEU A 1084 -8.88 -19.03 11.70
N VAL A 1085 -7.91 -18.37 11.03
CA VAL A 1085 -6.80 -17.73 11.74
C VAL A 1085 -7.27 -16.53 12.59
N GLU A 1086 -8.33 -15.84 12.18
CA GLU A 1086 -8.85 -14.68 12.92
C GLU A 1086 -9.59 -15.08 14.20
N ILE A 1087 -10.17 -16.29 14.26
CA ILE A 1087 -11.02 -16.72 15.38
C ILE A 1087 -10.27 -16.64 16.73
N PRO A 1088 -9.09 -17.27 16.94
CA PRO A 1088 -8.46 -17.28 18.26
C PRO A 1088 -8.05 -15.88 18.75
N PHE A 1089 -7.56 -15.02 17.85
CA PHE A 1089 -7.17 -13.65 18.21
C PHE A 1089 -8.38 -12.76 18.49
N THR A 1090 -9.48 -13.00 17.78
CA THR A 1090 -10.76 -12.31 18.00
C THR A 1090 -11.38 -12.72 19.33
N LEU A 1091 -11.40 -14.02 19.63
CA LEU A 1091 -11.90 -14.53 20.92
C LEU A 1091 -11.03 -14.06 22.10
N LEU A 1092 -9.70 -14.03 21.93
CA LEU A 1092 -8.82 -13.48 22.97
C LEU A 1092 -9.08 -11.98 23.20
N GLY A 1093 -9.26 -11.20 22.13
CA GLY A 1093 -9.64 -9.79 22.23
C GLY A 1093 -11.00 -9.61 22.89
N GLY A 1094 -11.96 -10.46 22.52
CA GLY A 1094 -13.33 -10.55 23.05
C GLY A 1094 -13.34 -10.72 24.56
N LEU A 1095 -12.64 -11.75 25.03
CA LEU A 1095 -12.47 -12.07 26.44
C LEU A 1095 -11.88 -10.90 27.23
N ILE A 1096 -10.82 -10.26 26.71
CA ILE A 1096 -10.15 -9.15 27.38
C ILE A 1096 -11.08 -7.93 27.49
N TYR A 1097 -11.79 -7.60 26.42
CA TYR A 1097 -12.75 -6.50 26.43
C TYR A 1097 -13.86 -6.80 27.44
N TRP A 1098 -14.47 -7.98 27.38
CA TRP A 1098 -15.56 -8.38 28.27
C TRP A 1098 -15.15 -8.34 29.75
N LEU A 1099 -13.96 -8.85 30.09
CA LEU A 1099 -13.44 -8.84 31.46
C LEU A 1099 -13.32 -7.41 32.01
N LEU A 1100 -12.80 -6.47 31.20
CA LEU A 1100 -12.64 -5.08 31.60
C LEU A 1100 -13.98 -4.34 31.65
N TRP A 1101 -14.87 -4.62 30.71
CA TRP A 1101 -16.15 -3.91 30.60
C TRP A 1101 -17.16 -4.40 31.64
N HIS A 1102 -17.48 -5.70 31.68
CA HIS A 1102 -18.62 -6.24 32.44
C HIS A 1102 -18.50 -5.96 33.95
N TYR A 1103 -17.31 -6.19 34.50
CA TYR A 1103 -17.06 -6.05 35.94
C TYR A 1103 -16.80 -4.60 36.37
N MET A 1104 -16.24 -3.75 35.52
CA MET A 1104 -16.00 -2.34 35.88
C MET A 1104 -17.28 -1.52 35.85
N VAL A 1105 -18.19 -1.81 34.92
CA VAL A 1105 -19.51 -1.13 34.86
C VAL A 1105 -20.37 -1.47 36.08
N GLY A 1106 -20.18 -2.66 36.66
CA GLY A 1106 -20.97 -3.14 37.79
C GLY A 1106 -22.25 -3.83 37.34
N TYR A 1107 -22.18 -4.64 36.27
CA TYR A 1107 -23.25 -5.61 35.98
C TYR A 1107 -23.21 -6.77 36.99
N TYR A 1108 -24.23 -7.63 36.92
CA TYR A 1108 -24.36 -8.76 37.82
C TYR A 1108 -23.12 -9.68 37.78
N TYR A 1109 -22.63 -10.05 38.97
CA TYR A 1109 -21.50 -10.96 39.17
C TYR A 1109 -21.89 -12.45 39.14
N THR A 1110 -23.19 -12.75 39.07
CA THR A 1110 -23.68 -14.14 39.06
C THR A 1110 -23.24 -14.85 37.77
N SER A 1111 -22.85 -16.12 37.89
CA SER A 1111 -22.22 -16.87 36.79
C SER A 1111 -23.15 -17.08 35.59
N ASP A 1112 -24.46 -17.17 35.83
CA ASP A 1112 -25.49 -17.30 34.79
C ASP A 1112 -25.56 -16.01 33.93
N ARG A 1113 -25.71 -14.85 34.56
CA ARG A 1113 -25.84 -13.56 33.86
C ARG A 1113 -24.54 -13.12 33.23
N ALA A 1114 -23.42 -13.30 33.94
CA ALA A 1114 -22.09 -12.99 33.43
C ALA A 1114 -21.71 -13.92 32.25
N GLY A 1115 -22.00 -15.21 32.36
CA GLY A 1115 -21.73 -16.19 31.30
C GLY A 1115 -22.54 -15.94 30.02
N TYR A 1116 -23.80 -15.53 30.15
CA TYR A 1116 -24.61 -15.14 29.00
C TYR A 1116 -24.06 -13.89 28.29
N ALA A 1117 -23.70 -12.85 29.06
CA ALA A 1117 -23.11 -11.63 28.50
C ALA A 1117 -21.76 -11.91 27.79
N PHE A 1118 -20.93 -12.80 28.36
CA PHE A 1118 -19.69 -13.25 27.74
C PHE A 1118 -19.93 -13.91 26.38
N LEU A 1119 -20.82 -14.91 26.32
CA LEU A 1119 -21.10 -15.65 25.10
C LEU A 1119 -21.68 -14.75 24.00
N MET A 1120 -22.56 -13.80 24.37
CA MET A 1120 -23.08 -12.82 23.42
C MET A 1120 -22.00 -11.88 22.88
N TYR A 1121 -21.05 -11.43 23.72
CA TYR A 1121 -19.95 -10.59 23.26
C TYR A 1121 -18.97 -11.33 22.34
N GLU A 1122 -18.72 -12.62 22.59
CA GLU A 1122 -17.88 -13.44 21.72
C GLU A 1122 -18.52 -13.66 20.34
N LEU A 1123 -19.82 -13.93 20.29
CA LEU A 1123 -20.57 -14.02 19.03
C LEU A 1123 -20.52 -12.70 18.25
N TYR A 1124 -20.68 -11.57 18.94
CA TYR A 1124 -20.54 -10.25 18.34
C TYR A 1124 -19.12 -10.01 17.79
N SER A 1125 -18.09 -10.40 18.54
CA SER A 1125 -16.69 -10.23 18.12
C SER A 1125 -16.38 -11.04 16.84
N LEU A 1126 -16.90 -12.27 16.74
CA LEU A 1126 -16.81 -13.07 15.51
C LEU A 1126 -17.58 -12.45 14.35
N PHE A 1127 -18.77 -11.91 14.61
CA PHE A 1127 -19.55 -11.19 13.60
C PHE A 1127 -18.78 -10.00 13.03
N VAL A 1128 -18.15 -9.17 13.88
CA VAL A 1128 -17.31 -8.04 13.47
C VAL A 1128 -16.20 -8.49 12.52
N ALA A 1129 -15.47 -9.54 12.88
CA ALA A 1129 -14.37 -10.05 12.06
C ALA A 1129 -14.84 -10.55 10.69
N SER A 1130 -15.94 -11.30 10.66
CA SER A 1130 -16.53 -11.82 9.41
C SER A 1130 -17.06 -10.71 8.50
N LEU A 1131 -17.67 -9.66 9.07
CA LEU A 1131 -18.19 -8.53 8.31
C LEU A 1131 -17.06 -7.69 7.70
N ALA A 1132 -15.95 -7.52 8.43
CA ALA A 1132 -14.75 -6.86 7.92
C ALA A 1132 -14.11 -7.62 6.76
N GLN A 1133 -14.06 -8.96 6.85
CA GLN A 1133 -13.55 -9.78 5.74
C GLN A 1133 -14.49 -9.77 4.54
N LEU A 1134 -15.81 -9.75 4.75
CA LEU A 1134 -16.80 -9.65 3.68
C LEU A 1134 -16.66 -8.34 2.91
N THR A 1135 -16.56 -7.21 3.61
CA THR A 1135 -16.33 -5.90 2.98
C THR A 1135 -15.00 -5.87 2.23
N ALA A 1136 -13.92 -6.35 2.85
CA ALA A 1136 -12.62 -6.48 2.18
C ALA A 1136 -12.64 -7.37 0.93
N ALA A 1137 -13.46 -8.42 0.90
CA ALA A 1137 -13.60 -9.31 -0.25
C ALA A 1137 -14.36 -8.66 -1.42
N LEU A 1138 -15.34 -7.81 -1.14
CA LEU A 1138 -16.19 -7.17 -2.15
C LEU A 1138 -15.51 -6.00 -2.89
N PHE A 1139 -14.61 -5.28 -2.22
CA PHE A 1139 -14.00 -4.06 -2.77
C PHE A 1139 -12.56 -4.29 -3.25
N PRO A 1140 -12.15 -3.73 -4.40
CA PRO A 1140 -10.83 -4.01 -5.00
C PRO A 1140 -9.68 -3.35 -4.24
N THR A 1141 -9.90 -2.21 -3.58
CA THR A 1141 -8.86 -1.45 -2.89
C THR A 1141 -9.20 -1.24 -1.41
N VAL A 1142 -8.16 -1.04 -0.60
CA VAL A 1142 -8.30 -0.77 0.84
C VAL A 1142 -9.14 0.48 1.10
N LEU A 1143 -8.93 1.54 0.32
CA LEU A 1143 -9.68 2.79 0.46
C LEU A 1143 -11.18 2.58 0.19
N ALA A 1144 -11.51 1.86 -0.89
CA ALA A 1144 -12.91 1.57 -1.21
C ALA A 1144 -13.58 0.71 -0.14
N ALA A 1145 -12.86 -0.29 0.40
CA ALA A 1145 -13.33 -1.12 1.51
C ALA A 1145 -13.62 -0.28 2.76
N GLN A 1146 -12.67 0.56 3.19
CA GLN A 1146 -12.82 1.39 4.40
C GLN A 1146 -13.98 2.40 4.29
N THR A 1147 -14.15 3.03 3.12
CA THR A 1147 -15.29 3.92 2.87
C THR A 1147 -16.62 3.17 2.92
N ALA A 1148 -16.68 1.97 2.32
CA ALA A 1148 -17.88 1.13 2.35
C ALA A 1148 -18.18 0.58 3.76
N THR A 1149 -17.16 0.30 4.55
CA THR A 1149 -17.29 -0.12 5.95
C THR A 1149 -18.01 0.92 6.79
N GLY A 1150 -17.74 2.22 6.57
CA GLY A 1150 -18.52 3.30 7.17
C GLY A 1150 -20.02 3.22 6.83
N PHE A 1151 -20.37 2.87 5.59
CA PHE A 1151 -21.75 2.65 5.17
C PHE A 1151 -22.38 1.41 5.79
N VAL A 1152 -21.69 0.27 5.74
CA VAL A 1152 -22.21 -1.01 6.26
C VAL A 1152 -22.45 -0.90 7.76
N TRP A 1153 -21.49 -0.35 8.50
CA TRP A 1153 -21.65 -0.14 9.93
C TRP A 1153 -22.68 0.92 10.27
N LEU A 1154 -22.91 1.91 9.41
CA LEU A 1154 -24.04 2.82 9.60
C LEU A 1154 -25.34 2.03 9.65
N VAL A 1155 -25.63 1.25 8.61
CA VAL A 1155 -26.90 0.50 8.52
C VAL A 1155 -27.06 -0.42 9.73
N VAL A 1156 -26.00 -1.18 10.04
CA VAL A 1156 -26.04 -2.17 11.11
C VAL A 1156 -26.18 -1.49 12.49
N ASN A 1157 -25.44 -0.42 12.79
CA ASN A 1157 -25.57 0.32 14.06
C ASN A 1157 -26.88 1.10 14.19
N THR A 1158 -27.47 1.53 13.08
CA THR A 1158 -28.71 2.32 13.12
C THR A 1158 -29.88 1.52 13.66
N PHE A 1159 -29.93 0.22 13.32
CA PHE A 1159 -31.01 -0.69 13.71
C PHE A 1159 -30.59 -1.64 14.83
N ASN A 1160 -30.16 -1.08 15.97
CA ASN A 1160 -29.77 -1.88 17.13
C ASN A 1160 -30.66 -1.64 18.38
N GLY A 1161 -31.63 -0.72 18.33
CA GLY A 1161 -32.66 -0.53 19.35
C GLY A 1161 -32.55 0.79 20.13
N PRO A 1162 -31.52 1.01 20.98
CA PRO A 1162 -31.48 2.13 21.92
C PRO A 1162 -31.59 3.53 21.29
N LEU A 1163 -31.04 3.71 20.09
CA LEU A 1163 -31.07 4.99 19.39
C LEU A 1163 -32.34 5.18 18.54
N SER A 1164 -32.97 4.10 18.12
CA SER A 1164 -34.20 4.11 17.31
C SER A 1164 -35.12 3.02 17.86
N PRO A 1165 -35.98 3.33 18.84
CA PRO A 1165 -36.84 2.33 19.44
C PRO A 1165 -37.87 1.83 18.41
N PRO A 1166 -38.15 0.51 18.30
CA PRO A 1166 -39.14 -0.04 17.37
C PRO A 1166 -40.53 0.63 17.41
N PRO A 1167 -41.08 1.04 18.58
CA PRO A 1167 -42.36 1.73 18.66
C PRO A 1167 -42.37 3.06 17.89
N LEU A 1168 -41.25 3.79 17.94
CA LEU A 1168 -41.07 5.11 17.32
C LEU A 1168 -40.56 5.03 15.87
N THR A 1169 -40.14 3.83 15.44
CA THR A 1169 -39.64 3.62 14.07
C THR A 1169 -40.79 3.50 13.07
N PRO A 1170 -40.72 4.17 11.90
CA PRO A 1170 -41.71 4.02 10.84
C PRO A 1170 -41.94 2.56 10.45
N ARG A 1171 -43.22 2.19 10.21
CA ARG A 1171 -43.61 0.80 9.94
C ARG A 1171 -42.80 0.12 8.82
N GLY A 1172 -42.44 0.87 7.78
CA GLY A 1172 -41.66 0.36 6.63
C GLY A 1172 -40.25 -0.10 6.97
N TRP A 1173 -39.67 0.31 8.10
CA TRP A 1173 -38.32 -0.07 8.52
C TRP A 1173 -38.30 -1.14 9.62
N ARG A 1174 -39.45 -1.46 10.22
CA ARG A 1174 -39.52 -2.39 11.36
C ARG A 1174 -39.05 -3.80 11.04
N TRP A 1175 -39.14 -4.24 9.78
CA TRP A 1175 -38.66 -5.57 9.36
C TRP A 1175 -37.14 -5.71 9.52
N PHE A 1176 -36.37 -4.62 9.50
CA PHE A 1176 -34.91 -4.68 9.58
C PHE A 1176 -34.44 -5.13 10.97
N TYR A 1177 -35.18 -4.83 12.03
CA TYR A 1177 -34.87 -5.34 13.38
C TYR A 1177 -34.85 -6.86 13.43
N ASN A 1178 -35.65 -7.54 12.60
CA ASN A 1178 -35.69 -9.00 12.57
C ASN A 1178 -34.42 -9.63 11.96
N ILE A 1179 -33.68 -8.87 11.15
CA ILE A 1179 -32.48 -9.35 10.44
C ILE A 1179 -31.20 -8.83 11.10
N SER A 1180 -31.27 -7.69 11.81
CA SER A 1180 -30.13 -7.05 12.45
C SER A 1180 -29.57 -7.90 13.61
N PRO A 1181 -28.35 -8.45 13.51
CA PRO A 1181 -27.74 -9.21 14.60
C PRO A 1181 -27.49 -8.35 15.85
N LEU A 1182 -27.27 -7.04 15.65
CA LEU A 1182 -27.02 -6.10 16.73
C LEU A 1182 -28.26 -5.82 17.57
N PHE A 1183 -29.45 -5.90 16.98
CA PHE A 1183 -30.69 -5.74 17.75
C PHE A 1183 -30.82 -6.85 18.79
N TYR A 1184 -30.66 -8.11 18.38
CA TYR A 1184 -30.70 -9.26 19.30
C TYR A 1184 -29.57 -9.24 20.33
N TYR A 1185 -28.38 -8.77 19.95
CA TYR A 1185 -27.27 -8.59 20.87
C TYR A 1185 -27.60 -7.58 21.97
N ILE A 1186 -28.11 -6.39 21.61
CA ILE A 1186 -28.45 -5.36 22.59
C ILE A 1186 -29.67 -5.76 23.42
N GLU A 1187 -30.71 -6.34 22.81
CA GLU A 1187 -31.90 -6.83 23.51
C GLU A 1187 -31.52 -7.91 24.54
N GLY A 1188 -30.71 -8.89 24.14
CA GLY A 1188 -30.27 -9.97 25.02
C GLY A 1188 -29.44 -9.47 26.20
N ILE A 1189 -28.42 -8.66 25.96
CA ILE A 1189 -27.58 -8.15 27.07
C ILE A 1189 -28.34 -7.09 27.89
N GLY A 1190 -29.16 -6.26 27.25
CA GLY A 1190 -29.95 -5.21 27.89
C GLY A 1190 -30.96 -5.77 28.88
N THR A 1191 -31.74 -6.77 28.45
CA THR A 1191 -32.67 -7.48 29.35
C THR A 1191 -31.92 -8.18 30.48
N ASN A 1192 -30.83 -8.88 30.19
CA ASN A 1192 -29.99 -9.54 31.22
C ASN A 1192 -29.38 -8.55 32.23
N ALA A 1193 -29.04 -7.34 31.81
CA ALA A 1193 -28.47 -6.29 32.66
C ALA A 1193 -29.51 -5.53 33.50
N MET A 1194 -30.75 -5.41 33.00
CA MET A 1194 -31.82 -4.61 33.63
C MET A 1194 -32.83 -5.44 34.43
N HIS A 1195 -32.95 -6.74 34.15
CA HIS A 1195 -33.95 -7.59 34.79
C HIS A 1195 -33.76 -7.67 36.31
N ALA A 1196 -34.84 -7.44 37.05
CA ALA A 1196 -34.87 -7.38 38.53
C ALA A 1196 -33.99 -6.26 39.15
N LEU A 1197 -33.77 -5.16 38.43
CA LEU A 1197 -33.09 -3.97 38.96
C LEU A 1197 -34.12 -2.98 39.52
N ASP A 1198 -34.10 -2.69 40.83
CA ASP A 1198 -34.97 -1.66 41.42
C ASP A 1198 -34.43 -0.24 41.12
N ILE A 1199 -35.28 0.68 40.65
CA ILE A 1199 -34.90 2.06 40.27
C ILE A 1199 -35.32 3.08 41.34
N THR A 1200 -34.36 3.88 41.79
CA THR A 1200 -34.49 4.93 42.81
C THR A 1200 -34.12 6.30 42.25
N CYS A 1201 -35.11 7.15 41.99
CA CYS A 1201 -34.86 8.46 41.37
C CYS A 1201 -34.06 9.42 42.28
N LYS A 1202 -33.06 10.10 41.70
CA LYS A 1202 -32.38 11.25 42.34
C LYS A 1202 -33.27 12.49 42.34
N GLY A 1203 -32.95 13.46 43.21
CA GLY A 1203 -33.71 14.71 43.34
C GLY A 1203 -33.95 15.49 42.03
N SER A 1204 -33.02 15.42 41.07
CA SER A 1204 -33.13 16.04 39.75
C SER A 1204 -34.01 15.28 38.75
N GLU A 1205 -34.30 14.00 39.02
CA GLU A 1205 -35.10 13.10 38.17
C GLU A 1205 -36.56 13.06 38.60
N ILE A 1206 -36.84 13.54 39.82
CA ILE A 1206 -38.18 13.60 40.40
C ILE A 1206 -38.99 14.68 39.71
N GLN A 1207 -40.16 14.28 39.24
CA GLN A 1207 -41.14 15.19 38.65
C GLN A 1207 -42.15 15.58 39.73
N MET A 1208 -42.48 16.87 39.79
CA MET A 1208 -43.38 17.41 40.80
C MET A 1208 -44.69 17.88 40.17
N PHE A 1209 -45.81 17.50 40.79
CA PHE A 1209 -47.14 18.06 40.54
C PHE A 1209 -47.85 18.28 41.89
N ASN A 1210 -48.91 19.07 41.91
CA ASN A 1210 -49.65 19.36 43.14
C ASN A 1210 -50.95 18.56 43.17
N ALA A 1211 -51.36 18.11 44.36
CA ALA A 1211 -52.69 17.54 44.60
C ALA A 1211 -53.66 18.64 45.04
N PRO A 1212 -54.98 18.46 44.84
CA PRO A 1212 -55.99 19.32 45.45
C PRO A 1212 -55.87 19.31 46.97
N LEU A 1213 -56.09 20.45 47.64
CA LEU A 1213 -55.93 20.63 49.10
C LEU A 1213 -56.67 19.60 49.97
N SER A 1214 -57.69 18.91 49.45
CA SER A 1214 -58.51 17.91 50.15
C SER A 1214 -58.06 16.46 49.98
N GLU A 1215 -57.06 16.19 49.13
CA GLU A 1215 -56.60 14.83 48.83
C GLU A 1215 -55.09 14.68 49.12
N THR A 1216 -54.66 13.48 49.52
CA THR A 1216 -53.23 13.13 49.55
C THR A 1216 -52.75 12.81 48.14
N CYS A 1217 -51.44 12.95 47.88
CA CYS A 1217 -50.82 12.60 46.61
C CYS A 1217 -51.14 11.15 46.19
N GLY A 1218 -51.11 10.22 47.13
CA GLY A 1218 -51.44 8.80 46.91
C GLY A 1218 -52.92 8.60 46.55
N SER A 1219 -53.84 9.22 47.28
CA SER A 1219 -55.28 9.11 46.97
C SER A 1219 -55.64 9.78 45.64
N PHE A 1220 -55.01 10.91 45.33
CA PHE A 1220 -55.26 11.63 44.09
C PHE A 1220 -54.74 10.85 42.88
N ALA A 1221 -53.52 10.30 42.95
CA ALA A 1221 -52.90 9.56 41.85
C ALA A 1221 -53.30 8.07 41.75
N ALA A 1222 -54.15 7.55 42.65
CA ALA A 1222 -54.51 6.13 42.69
C ALA A 1222 -55.11 5.61 41.38
N GLU A 1223 -55.96 6.40 40.71
CA GLU A 1223 -56.54 6.01 39.41
C GLU A 1223 -55.48 5.93 38.32
N PHE A 1224 -54.45 6.79 38.40
CA PHE A 1224 -53.34 6.76 37.44
C PHE A 1224 -52.54 5.47 37.58
N PHE A 1225 -52.13 5.09 38.81
CA PHE A 1225 -51.36 3.85 39.03
C PHE A 1225 -52.14 2.55 38.80
N ASN A 1226 -53.48 2.59 38.84
CA ASN A 1226 -54.31 1.43 38.50
C ASN A 1226 -54.45 1.17 36.99
N MET A 1227 -53.96 2.07 36.13
CA MET A 1227 -53.96 1.85 34.68
C MET A 1227 -52.90 0.81 34.27
N SER A 1228 -53.26 -0.10 33.35
CA SER A 1228 -52.37 -1.17 32.86
C SER A 1228 -51.10 -0.70 32.16
N LYS A 1229 -50.98 0.60 31.85
CA LYS A 1229 -49.82 1.25 31.24
C LYS A 1229 -49.13 2.28 32.13
N ALA A 1230 -49.50 2.36 33.41
CA ALA A 1230 -48.81 3.25 34.34
C ALA A 1230 -47.47 2.64 34.73
N THR A 1231 -46.41 3.45 34.65
CA THR A 1231 -45.07 3.09 35.11
C THR A 1231 -44.70 3.96 36.31
N GLY A 1232 -43.71 3.54 37.08
CA GLY A 1232 -43.18 4.37 38.15
C GLY A 1232 -43.94 4.30 39.48
N TYR A 1233 -43.60 5.22 40.39
CA TYR A 1233 -44.14 5.27 41.75
C TYR A 1233 -44.05 6.69 42.35
N LEU A 1234 -44.83 6.93 43.41
CA LEU A 1234 -44.75 8.14 44.24
C LEU A 1234 -43.80 7.92 45.41
N ILE A 1235 -42.90 8.89 45.64
CA ILE A 1235 -41.94 8.85 46.76
C ILE A 1235 -42.61 9.30 48.08
N ASN A 1236 -43.60 10.20 47.99
CA ASN A 1236 -44.30 10.79 49.15
C ASN A 1236 -45.84 10.65 49.03
N PRO A 1237 -46.39 9.43 49.08
CA PRO A 1237 -47.83 9.21 48.91
C PRO A 1237 -48.70 9.96 49.95
N ASP A 1238 -48.18 10.20 51.15
CA ASP A 1238 -48.93 10.83 52.25
C ASP A 1238 -48.92 12.37 52.21
N ALA A 1239 -48.14 12.98 51.30
CA ALA A 1239 -48.06 14.44 51.19
C ALA A 1239 -49.34 15.03 50.56
N THR A 1240 -49.68 16.28 50.90
CA THR A 1240 -50.82 17.02 50.33
C THR A 1240 -50.40 18.12 49.34
N ASP A 1241 -49.10 18.36 49.19
CA ASP A 1241 -48.50 19.31 48.26
C ASP A 1241 -47.16 18.74 47.77
N GLN A 1242 -46.71 19.15 46.58
CA GLN A 1242 -45.48 18.67 45.93
C GLN A 1242 -45.37 17.14 45.85
N CYS A 1243 -46.30 16.51 45.12
CA CYS A 1243 -46.27 15.08 44.84
C CYS A 1243 -45.04 14.74 43.98
N LYS A 1244 -44.12 13.95 44.55
CA LYS A 1244 -42.85 13.55 43.96
C LYS A 1244 -43.01 12.22 43.24
N TYR A 1245 -42.94 12.28 41.91
CA TYR A 1245 -43.09 11.13 41.02
C TYR A 1245 -41.78 10.70 40.39
N CYS A 1246 -41.51 9.40 40.41
CA CYS A 1246 -40.44 8.73 39.68
C CYS A 1246 -41.05 7.91 38.55
N SER A 1247 -40.54 8.02 37.32
CA SER A 1247 -41.19 7.50 36.11
C SER A 1247 -41.12 5.98 35.92
N TYR A 1248 -40.18 5.30 36.58
CA TYR A 1248 -39.99 3.85 36.49
C TYR A 1248 -39.68 3.29 37.88
N ALA A 1249 -40.30 2.15 38.23
CA ALA A 1249 -40.07 1.48 39.51
C ALA A 1249 -38.92 0.47 39.43
N ASP A 1250 -38.81 -0.22 38.31
CA ASP A 1250 -37.81 -1.27 38.07
C ASP A 1250 -37.28 -1.19 36.62
N GLY A 1251 -36.20 -1.94 36.38
CA GLY A 1251 -35.55 -2.04 35.09
C GLY A 1251 -36.41 -2.73 34.03
N ASP A 1252 -37.35 -3.58 34.42
CA ASP A 1252 -38.25 -4.28 33.49
C ASP A 1252 -39.25 -3.29 32.89
N GLN A 1253 -39.83 -2.40 33.70
CA GLN A 1253 -40.65 -1.28 33.24
C GLN A 1253 -39.85 -0.38 32.30
N TYR A 1254 -38.59 -0.09 32.64
CA TYR A 1254 -37.73 0.73 31.79
C TYR A 1254 -37.50 0.07 30.42
N VAL A 1255 -37.08 -1.20 30.37
CA VAL A 1255 -36.82 -1.90 29.11
C VAL A 1255 -38.10 -2.05 28.28
N SER A 1256 -39.24 -2.35 28.90
CA SER A 1256 -40.52 -2.52 28.19
C SER A 1256 -40.97 -1.28 27.39
N ALA A 1257 -40.52 -0.08 27.81
CA ALA A 1257 -40.81 1.16 27.10
C ALA A 1257 -40.06 1.26 25.76
N PHE A 1258 -38.90 0.59 25.64
CA PHE A 1258 -38.06 0.59 24.44
C PHE A 1258 -38.19 -0.70 23.63
N HIS A 1259 -38.36 -1.83 24.30
CA HIS A 1259 -38.49 -3.17 23.75
C HIS A 1259 -39.81 -3.78 24.24
N PRO A 1260 -40.90 -3.73 23.44
CA PRO A 1260 -42.21 -4.22 23.85
C PRO A 1260 -42.34 -5.76 23.82
N HIS A 1261 -41.25 -6.47 23.53
CA HIS A 1261 -41.13 -7.93 23.51
C HIS A 1261 -40.19 -8.34 24.64
#